data_AF-A0A2D6A4N5-F1
#
_entry.id   AF-A0A2D6A4N5-F1
#
_cell.length_a   1.000
_cell.length_b   1.000
_cell.length_c   1.000
_cell.angle_alpha   90.00
_cell.angle_beta   90.00
_cell.angle_gamma   90.00
#
_symmetry.space_group_name_H-M   'P 1'
#
loop_
_entity.id
_entity.type
_entity.pdbx_description
1 polymer ?
#
loop_
_entity_poly.entity_id
_entity_poly.type
_entity_poly.pdbx_seq_one_letter_code
_entity_poly.pdbx_strand_id
1 'polypeptide(L)'
;MAPLHTWLTLVVACLATGNASAQCRYPPVPTGGFAVQTSDRGVTLSDGYKTTALVTWPKSTRPICGWPMILLVHPLGGSRLTIALQAAVFANQGYCVVSHDVRGQGSTVALNRSKGSNLWSLDEWIDMAEIIEWAGSTFSSVVDANNVAVVGDSQGGLHAWAAAAWSEKNFPKNNRRRKPFPKIRAVAARVLGPSINNMWVPGQTGFFYRLAQYAFDPAFNAVVFDVNFRWRLGFYLDADDPAGLLAWLASLPGRDFASELTTSKVPTLAIADWLDLFESADATITAFGMLPATTPRRLVISTGLHATPFNGYQLLSQHGLMVDWCDRFLKLDPEPIEQGPPVQTSVIPALAATYQHPNAVWRARANLTFPPKDRQTVRFWLSSDGLLHPSVPKKAAATRLMQSVIRPYGPRDFAADGLDVGKTAQVLLLRRTTFRSSPFPGDVEIVGRPIVNLAAFSNDKNLQVGARLFLVAPDRSKQLMSSGGTTIRGVAPFGDGAIRIDLGSTLCVVPRGFSVEVELMNQILQRPAAVDLYRVMPLFSEFTIDIHHTPEQACTIDLPARLPSVDLTAGEPFLSLASPQPVRLFLRSDPRLGGTPYLIIASLTGQGPAIPLASGTPMWLSPDIGTTLFIAMVGTPPLDGFLGLLDGNGEARPNLKLNLLSQLPSVLLNKSLHLVPLLLRPSTGLHAGAPLSFRFR
;
A
#
# COMPACT_ATOMS: atom_id res chain seq x y z
N MET A 1 -37.72 -9.02 32.31
CA MET A 1 -36.51 -8.31 31.85
C MET A 1 -35.66 -8.01 33.08
N ALA A 2 -34.62 -8.80 33.34
CA ALA A 2 -33.65 -8.50 34.39
C ALA A 2 -32.67 -7.42 33.88
N PRO A 3 -32.12 -6.54 34.74
CA PRO A 3 -31.32 -5.42 34.27
C PRO A 3 -29.99 -5.91 33.69
N LEU A 4 -29.73 -5.52 32.44
CA LEU A 4 -28.49 -5.79 31.67
C LEU A 4 -27.19 -5.42 32.43
N HIS A 5 -27.29 -4.59 33.46
CA HIS A 5 -26.15 -4.08 34.24
C HIS A 5 -25.41 -5.15 35.07
N THR A 6 -26.05 -6.23 35.51
CA THR A 6 -25.40 -7.20 36.41
C THR A 6 -24.46 -8.17 35.68
N TRP A 7 -24.62 -8.34 34.36
CA TRP A 7 -23.83 -9.29 33.56
C TRP A 7 -22.49 -8.72 33.07
N LEU A 8 -22.38 -7.40 32.88
CA LEU A 8 -21.15 -6.77 32.39
C LEU A 8 -20.01 -6.80 33.43
N THR A 9 -20.34 -6.80 34.72
CA THR A 9 -19.38 -6.74 35.83
C THR A 9 -18.67 -8.08 36.07
N LEU A 10 -19.29 -9.22 35.71
CA LEU A 10 -18.72 -10.55 35.97
C LEU A 10 -17.59 -10.94 35.00
N VAL A 11 -17.54 -10.33 33.82
CA VAL A 11 -16.53 -10.61 32.77
C VAL A 11 -15.15 -10.06 33.11
N VAL A 12 -15.08 -9.05 33.99
CA VAL A 12 -13.83 -8.37 34.37
C VAL A 12 -12.97 -9.21 35.33
N ALA A 13 -13.53 -10.23 35.99
CA ALA A 13 -12.86 -10.94 37.08
C ALA A 13 -11.98 -12.14 36.67
N CYS A 14 -12.09 -12.68 35.45
CA CYS A 14 -11.42 -13.94 35.06
C CYS A 14 -10.02 -13.78 34.39
N LEU A 15 -9.41 -12.59 34.40
CA LEU A 15 -8.15 -12.31 33.68
C LEU A 15 -6.87 -12.23 34.53
N ALA A 16 -6.88 -12.70 35.79
CA ALA A 16 -5.68 -12.76 36.62
C ALA A 16 -5.60 -14.13 37.29
N THR A 17 -4.61 -14.98 37.03
CA THR A 17 -3.31 -14.87 37.70
C THR A 17 -2.36 -15.91 37.09
N GLY A 18 -1.44 -15.47 36.24
CA GLY A 18 -0.26 -16.25 35.84
C GLY A 18 0.99 -15.53 36.31
N ASN A 19 1.83 -16.19 37.10
CA ASN A 19 3.15 -15.68 37.49
C ASN A 19 4.08 -15.63 36.27
N ALA A 20 3.85 -14.68 35.36
CA ALA A 20 4.78 -14.36 34.29
C ALA A 20 5.94 -13.56 34.89
N SER A 21 7.17 -13.92 34.49
CA SER A 21 8.39 -13.14 34.71
C SER A 21 8.11 -11.64 34.60
N ALA A 22 8.67 -10.79 35.47
CA ALA A 22 8.44 -9.35 35.56
C ALA A 22 8.51 -8.63 34.19
N GLN A 23 7.43 -8.71 33.44
CA GLN A 23 7.29 -8.21 32.10
C GLN A 23 7.02 -6.72 32.21
N CYS A 24 7.72 -5.91 31.43
CA CYS A 24 7.55 -4.47 31.42
C CYS A 24 6.07 -4.14 31.21
N ARG A 25 5.40 -3.63 32.26
CA ARG A 25 4.02 -3.16 32.17
C ARG A 25 4.03 -1.71 31.74
N TYR A 26 3.47 -1.46 30.56
CA TYR A 26 3.26 -0.10 30.08
C TYR A 26 1.97 0.47 30.69
N PRO A 27 1.95 1.74 31.11
CA PRO A 27 0.74 2.35 31.64
C PRO A 27 -0.35 2.40 30.55
N PRO A 28 -1.63 2.26 30.91
CA PRO A 28 -2.72 2.42 29.96
C PRO A 28 -2.71 3.83 29.38
N VAL A 29 -3.03 3.94 28.09
CA VAL A 29 -3.15 5.23 27.41
C VAL A 29 -4.37 5.98 27.98
N PRO A 30 -4.20 7.21 28.52
CA PRO A 30 -5.33 7.97 29.06
C PRO A 30 -6.29 8.42 27.95
N THR A 31 -7.51 8.79 28.30
CA THR A 31 -8.46 9.41 27.38
C THR A 31 -7.84 10.64 26.72
N GLY A 32 -7.81 10.67 25.38
CA GLY A 32 -7.15 11.74 24.61
C GLY A 32 -5.65 11.57 24.38
N GLY A 33 -5.01 10.53 24.94
CA GLY A 33 -3.58 10.26 24.80
C GLY A 33 -2.70 10.99 25.83
N PHE A 34 -1.44 10.55 25.95
CA PHE A 34 -0.46 11.20 26.84
C PHE A 34 0.01 12.53 26.25
N ALA A 35 0.05 13.60 27.05
CA ALA A 35 0.79 14.80 26.67
C ALA A 35 2.22 14.44 26.24
N VAL A 36 2.76 15.12 25.22
CA VAL A 36 4.06 14.79 24.62
C VAL A 36 5.11 15.86 24.91
N GLN A 37 6.38 15.46 24.92
CA GLN A 37 7.53 16.37 24.96
C GLN A 37 8.60 15.92 23.96
N THR A 38 9.46 16.85 23.55
CA THR A 38 10.44 16.64 22.47
C THR A 38 11.87 17.06 22.85
N SER A 39 12.87 16.45 22.20
CA SER A 39 14.27 16.88 22.23
C SER A 39 14.90 16.72 20.86
N ASP A 40 15.43 17.81 20.31
CA ASP A 40 16.14 17.82 19.01
C ASP A 40 17.66 17.88 19.25
N ARG A 41 18.42 16.97 18.64
CA ARG A 41 19.84 16.75 18.92
C ARG A 41 20.63 16.52 17.64
N GLY A 42 21.83 17.07 17.57
CA GLY A 42 22.83 16.68 16.58
C GLY A 42 23.42 15.31 16.89
N VAL A 43 23.65 14.51 15.87
CA VAL A 43 24.26 13.17 15.96
C VAL A 43 25.42 13.10 14.98
N THR A 44 26.57 12.60 15.44
CA THR A 44 27.70 12.29 14.55
C THR A 44 27.83 10.78 14.43
N LEU A 45 27.75 10.28 13.21
CA LEU A 45 27.79 8.87 12.85
C LEU A 45 29.25 8.38 12.77
N SER A 46 29.43 7.06 12.68
CA SER A 46 30.76 6.43 12.73
C SER A 46 31.71 6.82 11.59
N ASP A 47 31.18 7.25 10.45
CA ASP A 47 31.93 7.77 9.29
C ASP A 47 32.17 9.29 9.36
N GLY A 48 31.84 9.90 10.50
CA GLY A 48 31.88 11.35 10.71
C GLY A 48 30.78 12.12 9.99
N TYR A 49 29.79 11.46 9.37
CA TYR A 49 28.61 12.12 8.82
C TYR A 49 27.76 12.68 9.96
N LYS A 50 27.22 13.90 9.77
CA LYS A 50 26.42 14.59 10.78
C LYS A 50 24.94 14.55 10.41
N THR A 51 24.09 14.16 11.34
CA THR A 51 22.64 14.28 11.19
C THR A 51 22.03 14.93 12.43
N THR A 52 20.72 15.08 12.43
CA THR A 52 19.93 15.55 13.56
C THR A 52 18.79 14.58 13.79
N ALA A 53 18.45 14.35 15.05
CA ALA A 53 17.35 13.49 15.47
C ALA A 53 16.43 14.23 16.44
N LEU A 54 15.13 14.08 16.20
CA LEU A 54 14.04 14.54 17.04
C LEU A 54 13.49 13.34 17.81
N VAL A 55 13.58 13.40 19.13
CA VAL A 55 13.03 12.39 20.04
C VAL A 55 11.76 12.96 20.65
N THR A 56 10.63 12.25 20.52
CA THR A 56 9.30 12.65 21.02
C THR A 56 8.75 11.56 21.93
N TRP A 57 8.31 11.87 23.14
CA TRP A 57 7.83 10.85 24.09
C TRP A 57 6.78 11.38 25.08
N PRO A 58 6.03 10.49 25.78
CA PRO A 58 5.07 10.88 26.80
C PRO A 58 5.68 11.68 27.95
N LYS A 59 4.98 12.75 28.34
CA LYS A 59 5.18 13.50 29.58
C LYS A 59 4.38 12.85 30.71
N SER A 60 4.79 11.65 31.09
CA SER A 60 4.20 10.86 32.18
C SER A 60 5.28 10.07 32.92
N THR A 61 4.92 9.44 34.05
CA THR A 61 5.80 8.51 34.75
C THR A 61 6.20 7.39 33.80
N ARG A 62 7.51 7.26 33.57
CA ARG A 62 8.07 6.26 32.66
C ARG A 62 7.83 4.84 33.18
N PRO A 63 7.63 3.85 32.29
CA PRO A 63 7.75 2.45 32.65
C PRO A 63 9.15 2.13 33.17
N ILE A 64 9.30 1.08 33.99
CA ILE A 64 10.59 0.64 34.54
C ILE A 64 11.62 0.37 33.44
N CYS A 65 11.16 -0.16 32.31
CA CYS A 65 12.01 -0.50 31.17
C CYS A 65 12.21 0.66 30.17
N GLY A 66 11.58 1.82 30.40
CA GLY A 66 11.43 2.87 29.40
C GLY A 66 10.21 2.66 28.49
N TRP A 67 9.94 3.64 27.63
CA TRP A 67 8.91 3.56 26.61
C TRP A 67 9.41 2.78 25.40
N PRO A 68 8.59 1.92 24.78
CA PRO A 68 9.00 1.19 23.60
C PRO A 68 9.31 2.17 22.46
N MET A 69 10.34 1.87 21.67
CA MET A 69 10.85 2.77 20.66
C MET A 69 10.19 2.57 19.31
N ILE A 70 9.83 3.67 18.64
CA ILE A 70 9.53 3.67 17.21
C ILE A 70 10.57 4.54 16.52
N LEU A 71 11.35 3.98 15.60
CA LEU A 71 12.08 4.77 14.63
C LEU A 71 11.14 5.14 13.49
N LEU A 72 10.75 6.41 13.41
CA LEU A 72 9.89 6.94 12.35
C LEU A 72 10.74 7.62 11.28
N VAL A 73 10.78 7.03 10.09
CA VAL A 73 11.62 7.51 8.97
C VAL A 73 10.78 8.31 7.98
N HIS A 74 11.28 9.48 7.58
CA HIS A 74 10.55 10.40 6.70
C HIS A 74 10.60 9.99 5.21
N PRO A 75 9.62 10.43 4.40
CA PRO A 75 9.65 10.29 2.94
C PRO A 75 10.85 10.98 2.29
N LEU A 76 11.16 10.61 1.05
CA LEU A 76 12.26 11.18 0.27
C LEU A 76 12.11 12.70 0.15
N GLY A 77 13.19 13.43 0.44
CA GLY A 77 13.21 14.89 0.38
C GLY A 77 12.60 15.59 1.59
N GLY A 78 12.08 14.82 2.55
CA GLY A 78 11.58 15.33 3.82
C GLY A 78 12.66 15.59 4.86
N SER A 79 12.24 15.70 6.11
CA SER A 79 13.12 15.77 7.28
C SER A 79 12.41 15.19 8.50
N ARG A 80 13.10 15.06 9.64
CA ARG A 80 12.47 14.72 10.92
C ARG A 80 11.33 15.66 11.30
N LEU A 81 11.36 16.92 10.82
CA LEU A 81 10.35 17.93 11.11
C LEU A 81 9.06 17.71 10.29
N THR A 82 9.17 17.19 9.07
CA THR A 82 7.98 16.96 8.21
C THR A 82 7.07 15.85 8.74
N ILE A 83 7.60 14.97 9.61
CA ILE A 83 6.88 13.87 10.25
C ILE A 83 6.69 14.08 11.77
N ALA A 84 6.96 15.28 12.29
CA ALA A 84 6.87 15.55 13.74
C ALA A 84 5.45 15.37 14.30
N LEU A 85 4.41 15.71 13.53
CA LEU A 85 3.02 15.48 13.94
C LEU A 85 2.71 13.99 14.06
N GLN A 86 3.16 13.16 13.11
CA GLN A 86 2.98 11.71 13.19
C GLN A 86 3.76 11.12 14.37
N ALA A 87 4.97 11.61 14.64
CA ALA A 87 5.72 11.23 15.83
C ALA A 87 4.97 11.58 17.13
N ALA A 88 4.33 12.75 17.19
CA ALA A 88 3.48 13.12 18.32
C ALA A 88 2.25 12.22 18.46
N VAL A 89 1.64 11.75 17.38
CA VAL A 89 0.52 10.81 17.46
C VAL A 89 0.96 9.48 18.07
N PHE A 90 2.08 8.90 17.63
CA PHE A 90 2.63 7.70 18.26
C PHE A 90 3.03 7.98 19.72
N ALA A 91 3.70 9.09 20.02
CA ALA A 91 4.05 9.41 21.41
C ALA A 91 2.82 9.58 22.32
N ASN A 92 1.72 10.17 21.82
CA ASN A 92 0.44 10.22 22.52
C ASN A 92 -0.10 8.81 22.89
N GLN A 93 0.28 7.78 22.12
CA GLN A 93 -0.08 6.38 22.38
C GLN A 93 0.92 5.66 23.30
N GLY A 94 1.90 6.33 23.91
CA GLY A 94 2.82 5.69 24.85
C GLY A 94 4.05 5.04 24.20
N TYR A 95 4.65 5.73 23.23
CA TYR A 95 5.90 5.33 22.59
C TYR A 95 6.95 6.43 22.69
N CYS A 96 8.23 6.07 22.76
CA CYS A 96 9.29 7.02 22.45
C CYS A 96 9.60 6.95 20.96
N VAL A 97 9.33 8.03 20.24
CA VAL A 97 9.51 8.10 18.79
C VAL A 97 10.79 8.84 18.47
N VAL A 98 11.65 8.22 17.68
CA VAL A 98 12.89 8.81 17.17
C VAL A 98 12.71 9.04 15.68
N SER A 99 12.85 10.28 15.24
CA SER A 99 12.91 10.65 13.82
C SER A 99 14.26 11.29 13.53
N HIS A 100 14.88 11.00 12.40
CA HIS A 100 16.16 11.62 12.03
C HIS A 100 16.14 12.07 10.58
N ASP A 101 17.01 13.01 10.23
CA ASP A 101 17.19 13.42 8.84
C ASP A 101 18.07 12.37 8.13
N VAL A 102 17.51 11.71 7.12
CA VAL A 102 18.24 10.73 6.30
C VAL A 102 19.39 11.43 5.57
N ARG A 103 20.48 10.69 5.31
CA ARG A 103 21.65 11.18 4.56
C ARG A 103 21.23 11.92 3.28
N GLY A 104 21.89 13.05 3.03
CA GLY A 104 21.60 13.95 1.92
C GLY A 104 20.29 14.74 2.05
N GLN A 105 19.52 14.63 3.14
CA GLN A 105 18.18 15.21 3.25
C GLN A 105 18.06 16.09 4.50
N GLY A 106 17.01 16.92 4.56
CA GLY A 106 16.75 17.83 5.67
C GLY A 106 17.95 18.72 6.02
N SER A 107 18.24 18.83 7.31
CA SER A 107 19.38 19.62 7.81
C SER A 107 20.74 19.02 7.45
N THR A 108 20.81 17.73 7.08
CA THR A 108 22.09 17.09 6.76
C THR A 108 22.74 17.67 5.50
N VAL A 109 21.94 18.26 4.60
CA VAL A 109 22.40 19.02 3.42
C VAL A 109 23.37 20.13 3.83
N ALA A 110 23.00 20.94 4.83
CA ALA A 110 23.84 22.03 5.30
C ALA A 110 25.01 21.54 6.17
N LEU A 111 24.80 20.46 6.92
CA LEU A 111 25.79 19.89 7.84
C LEU A 111 26.93 19.12 7.13
N ASN A 112 26.71 18.64 5.90
CA ASN A 112 27.64 17.76 5.19
C ASN A 112 27.84 18.17 3.72
N ARG A 113 28.28 19.40 3.48
CA ARG A 113 28.39 19.96 2.11
C ARG A 113 29.17 19.13 1.09
N SER A 114 30.04 18.22 1.52
CA SER A 114 30.88 17.37 0.66
C SER A 114 30.48 15.89 0.65
N LYS A 115 29.41 15.49 1.35
CA LYS A 115 28.96 14.09 1.43
C LYS A 115 27.47 14.04 1.10
N GLY A 116 27.08 13.15 0.20
CA GLY A 116 25.69 12.99 -0.21
C GLY A 116 25.16 11.58 0.00
N SER A 117 23.93 11.37 -0.46
CA SER A 117 23.26 10.07 -0.47
C SER A 117 23.56 9.30 -1.75
N ASN A 118 23.78 7.98 -1.61
CA ASN A 118 23.76 6.98 -2.69
C ASN A 118 22.36 6.39 -2.93
N LEU A 119 21.36 6.99 -2.28
CA LEU A 119 19.92 6.72 -2.31
C LEU A 119 19.55 5.25 -2.17
N TRP A 120 19.21 4.82 -0.96
CA TRP A 120 18.78 3.48 -0.58
C TRP A 120 19.86 2.42 -0.76
N SER A 121 20.96 2.61 -0.05
CA SER A 121 22.13 1.73 -0.07
C SER A 121 22.65 1.49 1.34
N LEU A 122 23.72 0.70 1.45
CA LEU A 122 24.27 0.27 2.73
C LEU A 122 24.52 1.40 3.73
N ASP A 123 24.96 2.59 3.30
CA ASP A 123 25.24 3.69 4.22
C ASP A 123 24.00 4.14 5.00
N GLU A 124 22.83 4.20 4.36
CA GLU A 124 21.57 4.60 5.01
C GLU A 124 21.05 3.52 5.98
N TRP A 125 21.31 2.24 5.67
CA TRP A 125 21.01 1.15 6.60
C TRP A 125 21.91 1.19 7.84
N ILE A 126 23.20 1.51 7.66
CA ILE A 126 24.12 1.70 8.78
C ILE A 126 23.74 2.94 9.58
N ASP A 127 23.40 4.05 8.94
CA ASP A 127 22.91 5.27 9.60
C ASP A 127 21.71 4.94 10.50
N MET A 128 20.73 4.19 9.97
CA MET A 128 19.56 3.74 10.72
C MET A 128 19.93 2.91 11.95
N ALA A 129 20.85 1.95 11.82
CA ALA A 129 21.34 1.13 12.94
C ALA A 129 21.99 1.99 14.04
N GLU A 130 22.82 2.96 13.64
CA GLU A 130 23.54 3.84 14.56
C GLU A 130 22.60 4.83 15.27
N ILE A 131 21.53 5.30 14.61
CA ILE A 131 20.50 6.14 15.24
C ILE A 131 19.74 5.37 16.33
N ILE A 132 19.40 4.11 16.09
CA ILE A 132 18.76 3.24 17.08
C ILE A 132 19.65 3.08 18.32
N GLU A 133 20.94 2.78 18.11
CA GLU A 133 21.92 2.63 19.19
C GLU A 133 22.18 3.94 19.94
N TRP A 134 22.30 5.04 19.22
CA TRP A 134 22.47 6.39 19.79
C TRP A 134 21.29 6.76 20.68
N ALA A 135 20.06 6.51 20.23
CA ALA A 135 18.86 6.80 21.01
C ALA A 135 18.81 5.93 22.28
N GLY A 136 19.07 4.62 22.13
CA GLY A 136 19.11 3.70 23.27
C GLY A 136 20.17 4.05 24.32
N SER A 137 21.31 4.63 23.90
CA SER A 137 22.36 5.07 24.83
C SER A 137 22.03 6.44 25.45
N THR A 138 21.75 7.45 24.62
CA THR A 138 21.56 8.85 25.03
C THR A 138 20.28 9.05 25.84
N PHE A 139 19.24 8.30 25.50
CA PHE A 139 17.93 8.34 26.15
C PHE A 139 17.64 7.03 26.89
N SER A 140 18.67 6.37 27.44
CA SER A 140 18.55 5.11 28.20
C SER A 140 17.59 5.18 29.40
N SER A 141 17.34 6.38 29.92
CA SER A 141 16.34 6.61 30.97
C SER A 141 14.91 6.80 30.45
N VAL A 142 14.70 6.95 29.15
CA VAL A 142 13.40 7.20 28.53
C VAL A 142 12.98 6.05 27.61
N VAL A 143 13.94 5.43 26.93
CA VAL A 143 13.73 4.49 25.83
C VAL A 143 13.97 3.05 26.27
N ASP A 144 13.06 2.15 25.91
CA ASP A 144 13.30 0.72 25.88
C ASP A 144 13.89 0.32 24.52
N ALA A 145 15.22 0.28 24.44
CA ALA A 145 15.92 -0.06 23.21
C ALA A 145 15.85 -1.56 22.84
N ASN A 146 15.21 -2.41 23.66
CA ASN A 146 14.98 -3.83 23.34
C ASN A 146 13.64 -4.07 22.63
N ASN A 147 12.77 -3.05 22.63
CA ASN A 147 11.45 -3.06 22.02
C ASN A 147 11.35 -1.96 20.96
N VAL A 148 11.97 -2.20 19.80
CA VAL A 148 12.08 -1.25 18.69
C VAL A 148 11.18 -1.67 17.53
N ALA A 149 10.41 -0.73 17.00
CA ALA A 149 9.81 -0.83 15.68
C ALA A 149 10.42 0.18 14.70
N VAL A 150 10.36 -0.13 13.41
CA VAL A 150 10.65 0.84 12.33
C VAL A 150 9.39 1.05 11.51
N VAL A 151 9.00 2.32 11.38
CA VAL A 151 7.77 2.73 10.69
C VAL A 151 8.11 3.85 9.72
N GLY A 152 7.45 3.89 8.57
CA GLY A 152 7.57 5.04 7.68
C GLY A 152 6.79 4.89 6.37
N ASP A 153 6.64 6.02 5.69
CA ASP A 153 5.98 6.16 4.41
C ASP A 153 7.01 6.34 3.29
N SER A 154 6.75 5.82 2.09
CA SER A 154 7.62 5.98 0.92
C SER A 154 9.05 5.46 1.21
N GLN A 155 10.08 6.30 1.11
CA GLN A 155 11.44 6.00 1.57
C GLN A 155 11.47 5.41 3.00
N GLY A 156 10.63 5.90 3.91
CA GLY A 156 10.53 5.36 5.26
C GLY A 156 9.98 3.93 5.28
N GLY A 157 9.09 3.59 4.35
CA GLY A 157 8.61 2.23 4.16
C GLY A 157 9.72 1.29 3.67
N LEU A 158 10.58 1.78 2.78
CA LEU A 158 11.76 1.04 2.35
C LEU A 158 12.78 0.83 3.48
N HIS A 159 12.96 1.82 4.37
CA HIS A 159 13.77 1.65 5.59
C HIS A 159 13.16 0.62 6.54
N ALA A 160 11.84 0.58 6.68
CA ALA A 160 11.15 -0.45 7.45
C ALA A 160 11.37 -1.85 6.86
N TRP A 161 11.32 -2.01 5.53
CA TRP A 161 11.71 -3.28 4.88
C TRP A 161 13.17 -3.66 5.14
N ALA A 162 14.11 -2.71 5.03
CA ALA A 162 15.52 -2.95 5.32
C ALA A 162 15.75 -3.35 6.79
N ALA A 163 15.04 -2.73 7.73
CA ALA A 163 15.10 -3.09 9.14
C ALA A 163 14.62 -4.52 9.39
N ALA A 164 13.53 -4.96 8.73
CA ALA A 164 13.07 -6.34 8.80
C ALA A 164 14.06 -7.33 8.15
N ALA A 165 14.68 -6.94 7.05
CA ALA A 165 15.65 -7.76 6.32
C ALA A 165 16.93 -8.00 7.14
N TRP A 166 17.44 -6.96 7.80
CA TRP A 166 18.75 -6.96 8.46
C TRP A 166 18.71 -7.22 9.97
N SER A 167 17.55 -7.20 10.65
CA SER A 167 17.45 -7.40 12.11
C SER A 167 18.31 -8.56 12.63
N GLU A 168 19.22 -8.26 13.56
CA GLU A 168 20.18 -9.20 14.19
C GLU A 168 21.18 -9.85 13.20
N LYS A 169 21.23 -9.40 11.93
CA LYS A 169 22.19 -9.87 10.91
C LYS A 169 23.36 -8.90 10.74
N ASN A 170 24.47 -9.44 10.27
CA ASN A 170 25.58 -8.61 9.79
C ASN A 170 25.23 -8.04 8.42
N PHE A 171 25.62 -6.79 8.20
CA PHE A 171 25.60 -6.18 6.88
C PHE A 171 26.60 -6.85 5.93
N PRO A 172 26.46 -6.65 4.60
CA PRO A 172 27.51 -6.97 3.65
C PRO A 172 28.85 -6.36 4.09
N LYS A 173 29.95 -7.04 3.76
CA LYS A 173 31.30 -6.62 4.16
C LYS A 173 31.52 -5.14 3.81
N ASN A 174 31.85 -4.34 4.82
CA ASN A 174 32.11 -2.92 4.70
C ASN A 174 33.12 -2.46 5.76
N ASN A 175 33.67 -1.26 5.60
CA ASN A 175 34.70 -0.72 6.48
C ASN A 175 34.16 0.07 7.68
N ARG A 176 32.85 0.34 7.71
CA ARG A 176 32.24 1.26 8.67
C ARG A 176 31.69 0.56 9.90
N ARG A 177 31.00 -0.57 9.70
CA ARG A 177 30.28 -1.28 10.76
C ARG A 177 30.50 -2.78 10.69
N ARG A 178 30.98 -3.35 11.81
CA ARG A 178 31.09 -4.80 12.04
C ARG A 178 30.00 -5.38 12.95
N LYS A 179 29.28 -4.51 13.69
CA LYS A 179 28.18 -4.94 14.56
C LYS A 179 26.96 -5.33 13.72
N PRO A 180 26.20 -6.36 14.11
CA PRO A 180 24.91 -6.66 13.51
C PRO A 180 23.95 -5.48 13.56
N PHE A 181 22.90 -5.50 12.73
CA PHE A 181 21.78 -4.57 12.86
C PHE A 181 21.08 -4.78 14.23
N PRO A 182 20.63 -3.72 14.91
CA PRO A 182 19.86 -3.84 16.13
C PRO A 182 18.63 -4.76 15.98
N LYS A 183 18.21 -5.37 17.08
CA LYS A 183 17.01 -6.21 17.08
C LYS A 183 15.76 -5.38 16.85
N ILE A 184 14.95 -5.78 15.86
CA ILE A 184 13.67 -5.16 15.54
C ILE A 184 12.52 -6.09 15.93
N ARG A 185 11.55 -5.57 16.67
CA ARG A 185 10.37 -6.31 17.14
C ARG A 185 9.20 -6.26 16.18
N ALA A 186 9.10 -5.21 15.37
CA ALA A 186 8.10 -5.08 14.32
C ALA A 186 8.49 -4.03 13.31
N VAL A 187 7.90 -4.10 12.12
CA VAL A 187 7.97 -3.02 11.14
C VAL A 187 6.58 -2.73 10.58
N ALA A 188 6.37 -1.47 10.19
CA ALA A 188 5.24 -1.06 9.37
C ALA A 188 5.78 -0.28 8.15
N ALA A 189 5.83 -0.98 7.01
CA ALA A 189 6.38 -0.47 5.77
C ALA A 189 5.25 0.01 4.86
N ARG A 190 5.19 1.32 4.59
CA ARG A 190 4.14 1.90 3.77
C ARG A 190 4.64 2.42 2.42
N VAL A 191 3.92 1.97 1.40
CA VAL A 191 4.01 2.27 -0.03
C VAL A 191 5.19 1.63 -0.75
N LEU A 192 6.42 1.99 -0.41
CA LEU A 192 7.60 1.55 -1.17
C LEU A 192 8.03 0.15 -0.74
N GLY A 193 8.13 -0.76 -1.69
CA GLY A 193 8.66 -2.11 -1.55
C GLY A 193 10.19 -2.17 -1.68
N PRO A 194 10.82 -3.30 -1.33
CA PRO A 194 12.27 -3.48 -1.35
C PRO A 194 12.88 -3.69 -2.76
N SER A 195 12.08 -3.58 -3.83
CA SER A 195 12.53 -3.87 -5.21
C SER A 195 13.21 -2.68 -5.88
N ILE A 196 14.19 -2.07 -5.20
CA ILE A 196 14.82 -0.80 -5.60
C ILE A 196 15.29 -0.84 -7.06
N ASN A 197 16.02 -1.89 -7.46
CA ASN A 197 16.56 -1.99 -8.81
C ASN A 197 15.46 -2.02 -9.89
N ASN A 198 14.38 -2.77 -9.65
CA ASN A 198 13.24 -2.82 -10.57
C ASN A 198 12.46 -1.50 -10.58
N MET A 199 12.43 -0.76 -9.47
CA MET A 199 11.85 0.58 -9.47
C MET A 199 12.65 1.53 -10.36
N TRP A 200 13.98 1.50 -10.28
CA TRP A 200 14.87 2.40 -11.04
C TRP A 200 14.94 2.03 -12.52
N VAL A 201 14.95 0.74 -12.81
CA VAL A 201 15.05 0.17 -14.16
C VAL A 201 13.82 -0.71 -14.42
N PRO A 202 12.61 -0.12 -14.55
CA PRO A 202 11.37 -0.89 -14.68
C PRO A 202 11.41 -1.81 -15.90
N GLY A 203 11.11 -3.09 -15.67
CA GLY A 203 11.18 -4.12 -16.71
C GLY A 203 12.60 -4.42 -17.19
N GLN A 204 13.63 -3.94 -16.48
CA GLN A 204 15.06 -4.05 -16.82
C GLN A 204 15.48 -3.32 -18.11
N THR A 205 14.56 -2.61 -18.75
CA THR A 205 14.75 -1.97 -20.06
C THR A 205 14.30 -0.51 -20.11
N GLY A 206 13.53 -0.07 -19.11
CA GLY A 206 13.13 1.33 -18.94
C GLY A 206 14.00 2.07 -17.92
N PHE A 207 13.85 3.38 -17.86
CA PHE A 207 14.37 4.20 -16.78
C PHE A 207 13.22 4.80 -15.99
N PHE A 208 13.31 4.79 -14.66
CA PHE A 208 12.38 5.53 -13.83
C PHE A 208 12.41 7.03 -14.19
N TYR A 209 11.25 7.64 -14.35
CA TYR A 209 11.13 8.98 -14.93
C TYR A 209 11.91 10.06 -14.16
N ARG A 210 12.03 9.94 -12.82
CA ARG A 210 12.77 10.94 -12.01
C ARG A 210 14.29 10.79 -12.04
N LEU A 211 14.85 9.74 -12.64
CA LEU A 211 16.30 9.59 -12.70
C LEU A 211 16.97 10.77 -13.43
N ALA A 212 16.30 11.32 -14.44
CA ALA A 212 16.76 12.52 -15.14
C ALA A 212 16.89 13.73 -14.20
N GLN A 213 15.91 13.97 -13.33
CA GLN A 213 16.00 15.01 -12.29
C GLN A 213 17.15 14.73 -11.31
N TYR A 214 17.26 13.51 -10.80
CA TYR A 214 18.32 13.16 -9.86
C TYR A 214 19.73 13.32 -10.45
N ALA A 215 19.90 13.00 -11.74
CA ALA A 215 21.16 13.15 -12.44
C ALA A 215 21.47 14.61 -12.80
N PHE A 216 20.49 15.34 -13.34
CA PHE A 216 20.77 16.57 -14.09
C PHE A 216 20.20 17.86 -13.50
N ASP A 217 19.24 17.81 -12.57
CA ASP A 217 18.65 19.01 -11.98
C ASP A 217 19.46 19.46 -10.75
N PRO A 218 20.32 20.49 -10.83
CA PRO A 218 21.07 20.97 -9.68
C PRO A 218 20.17 21.65 -8.65
N ALA A 219 18.97 22.09 -9.05
CA ALA A 219 17.99 22.75 -8.20
C ALA A 219 17.08 21.77 -7.46
N PHE A 220 17.28 20.45 -7.62
CA PHE A 220 16.63 19.43 -6.80
C PHE A 220 17.16 19.48 -5.35
N ASN A 221 16.76 20.53 -4.63
CA ASN A 221 17.27 20.89 -3.30
C ASN A 221 16.78 19.95 -2.19
N ALA A 222 15.87 19.03 -2.51
CA ALA A 222 15.31 18.09 -1.55
C ALA A 222 16.32 17.01 -1.14
N VAL A 223 17.27 16.67 -2.02
CA VAL A 223 18.27 15.62 -1.76
C VAL A 223 19.63 16.01 -2.35
N VAL A 224 20.68 16.02 -1.52
CA VAL A 224 22.07 16.08 -1.98
C VAL A 224 22.57 14.66 -2.22
N PHE A 225 22.77 14.33 -3.49
CA PHE A 225 23.37 13.08 -3.91
C PHE A 225 24.89 13.10 -3.80
N ASP A 226 25.49 11.94 -3.56
CA ASP A 226 26.93 11.77 -3.76
C ASP A 226 27.30 12.12 -5.21
N VAL A 227 28.42 12.82 -5.38
CA VAL A 227 28.84 13.34 -6.70
C VAL A 227 29.12 12.22 -7.69
N ASN A 228 29.78 11.13 -7.24
CA ASN A 228 30.08 10.00 -8.11
C ASN A 228 28.81 9.22 -8.45
N PHE A 229 27.91 9.07 -7.49
CA PHE A 229 26.60 8.46 -7.72
C PHE A 229 25.81 9.23 -8.77
N ARG A 230 25.69 10.55 -8.61
CA ARG A 230 24.99 11.43 -9.55
C ARG A 230 25.63 11.41 -10.93
N TRP A 231 26.96 11.46 -11.00
CA TRP A 231 27.70 11.38 -12.26
C TRP A 231 27.47 10.04 -12.98
N ARG A 232 27.52 8.91 -12.25
CA ARG A 232 27.22 7.57 -12.79
C ARG A 232 25.80 7.47 -13.34
N LEU A 233 24.81 8.04 -12.65
CA LEU A 233 23.44 8.12 -13.17
C LEU A 233 23.38 8.89 -14.48
N GLY A 234 23.99 10.08 -14.52
CA GLY A 234 24.04 10.89 -15.74
C GLY A 234 24.69 10.15 -16.90
N PHE A 235 25.80 9.44 -16.65
CA PHE A 235 26.49 8.63 -17.64
C PHE A 235 25.58 7.57 -18.29
N TYR A 236 24.86 6.76 -17.50
CA TYR A 236 23.98 5.72 -18.05
C TYR A 236 22.74 6.30 -18.77
N LEU A 237 22.22 7.42 -18.29
CA LEU A 237 21.08 8.09 -18.94
C LEU A 237 21.48 8.72 -20.28
N ASP A 238 22.63 9.40 -20.35
CA ASP A 238 23.16 9.97 -21.60
C ASP A 238 23.51 8.86 -22.62
N ALA A 239 23.99 7.71 -22.13
CA ALA A 239 24.31 6.54 -22.96
C ALA A 239 23.09 5.70 -23.38
N ASP A 240 21.91 6.01 -22.83
CA ASP A 240 20.68 5.21 -22.99
C ASP A 240 20.85 3.72 -22.63
N ASP A 241 21.59 3.44 -21.54
CA ASP A 241 22.01 2.08 -21.14
C ASP A 241 21.36 1.62 -19.80
N PRO A 242 20.09 1.15 -19.84
CA PRO A 242 19.40 0.65 -18.65
C PRO A 242 20.03 -0.63 -18.08
N ALA A 243 20.64 -1.46 -18.94
CA ALA A 243 21.27 -2.71 -18.52
C ALA A 243 22.56 -2.45 -17.72
N GLY A 244 23.40 -1.52 -18.19
CA GLY A 244 24.57 -1.07 -17.46
C GLY A 244 24.22 -0.37 -16.16
N LEU A 245 23.16 0.46 -16.15
CA LEU A 245 22.63 1.04 -14.91
C LEU A 245 22.23 -0.06 -13.93
N LEU A 246 21.43 -1.04 -14.36
CA LEU A 246 20.97 -2.14 -13.51
C LEU A 246 22.14 -2.94 -12.93
N ALA A 247 23.14 -3.28 -13.76
CA ALA A 247 24.33 -4.01 -13.33
C ALA A 247 25.15 -3.21 -12.30
N TRP A 248 25.33 -1.91 -12.52
CA TRP A 248 26.01 -1.05 -11.56
C TRP A 248 25.22 -0.92 -10.25
N LEU A 249 23.91 -0.72 -10.31
CA LEU A 249 23.07 -0.66 -9.11
C LEU A 249 23.11 -1.96 -8.29
N ALA A 250 23.08 -3.11 -8.96
CA ALA A 250 23.22 -4.41 -8.31
C ALA A 250 24.60 -4.62 -7.66
N SER A 251 25.64 -3.93 -8.16
CA SER A 251 26.98 -3.95 -7.56
C SER A 251 27.12 -3.11 -6.29
N LEU A 252 26.17 -2.20 -6.01
CA LEU A 252 26.20 -1.35 -4.82
C LEU A 252 25.83 -2.18 -3.58
N PRO A 253 26.71 -2.28 -2.57
CA PRO A 253 26.44 -3.06 -1.37
C PRO A 253 25.13 -2.66 -0.69
N GLY A 254 24.37 -3.67 -0.25
CA GLY A 254 23.14 -3.49 0.53
C GLY A 254 21.95 -2.90 -0.23
N ARG A 255 22.06 -2.62 -1.54
CA ARG A 255 20.94 -2.10 -2.34
C ARG A 255 19.89 -3.16 -2.64
N ASP A 256 20.31 -4.37 -3.02
CA ASP A 256 19.39 -5.51 -3.13
C ASP A 256 19.42 -6.32 -1.83
N PHE A 257 18.45 -6.05 -0.95
CA PHE A 257 18.27 -6.77 0.32
C PHE A 257 16.99 -7.60 0.33
N ALA A 258 16.27 -7.71 -0.80
CA ALA A 258 15.00 -8.42 -0.84
C ALA A 258 15.18 -9.91 -0.49
N SER A 259 16.28 -10.54 -0.93
CA SER A 259 16.62 -11.93 -0.60
C SER A 259 16.69 -12.18 0.91
N GLU A 260 17.10 -11.18 1.70
CA GLU A 260 17.22 -11.28 3.15
C GLU A 260 15.86 -11.39 3.87
N LEU A 261 14.78 -10.97 3.22
CA LEU A 261 13.42 -11.10 3.77
C LEU A 261 12.96 -12.56 3.86
N THR A 262 13.51 -13.46 3.03
CA THR A 262 13.14 -14.89 3.01
C THR A 262 13.46 -15.65 4.29
N THR A 263 14.29 -15.07 5.16
CA THR A 263 14.66 -15.60 6.47
C THR A 263 14.24 -14.68 7.62
N SER A 264 13.56 -13.56 7.32
CA SER A 264 13.17 -12.59 8.33
C SER A 264 12.07 -13.17 9.23
N LYS A 265 12.26 -13.03 10.54
CA LYS A 265 11.26 -13.37 11.57
C LYS A 265 10.56 -12.12 12.12
N VAL A 266 10.85 -10.95 11.57
CA VAL A 266 10.33 -9.68 12.09
C VAL A 266 8.87 -9.52 11.69
N PRO A 267 7.94 -9.37 12.64
CA PRO A 267 6.55 -9.04 12.36
C PRO A 267 6.42 -7.85 11.41
N THR A 268 5.80 -8.06 10.26
CA THR A 268 5.75 -7.08 9.17
C THR A 268 4.33 -6.71 8.77
N LEU A 269 3.97 -5.43 8.98
CA LEU A 269 2.80 -4.82 8.35
C LEU A 269 3.25 -4.10 7.06
N ALA A 270 2.83 -4.61 5.92
CA ALA A 270 3.05 -4.02 4.62
C ALA A 270 1.81 -3.26 4.17
N ILE A 271 1.96 -1.99 3.79
CA ILE A 271 0.88 -1.17 3.24
C ILE A 271 1.30 -0.73 1.84
N ALA A 272 0.44 -0.91 0.85
CA ALA A 272 0.65 -0.43 -0.51
C ALA A 272 -0.52 0.46 -0.94
N ASP A 273 -0.30 1.30 -1.95
CA ASP A 273 -1.35 2.13 -2.53
C ASP A 273 -1.61 1.71 -3.98
N TRP A 274 -2.89 1.67 -4.37
CA TRP A 274 -3.30 1.49 -5.75
C TRP A 274 -2.91 2.70 -6.57
N LEU A 275 -2.42 2.45 -7.78
CA LEU A 275 -2.02 3.53 -8.68
C LEU A 275 -0.99 4.48 -8.04
N ASP A 276 -0.14 3.95 -7.16
CA ASP A 276 1.03 4.70 -6.69
C ASP A 276 1.95 5.04 -7.88
N LEU A 277 2.39 6.30 -7.93
CA LEU A 277 3.17 6.83 -9.06
C LEU A 277 4.62 6.33 -9.07
N PHE A 278 5.21 6.10 -7.90
CA PHE A 278 6.62 5.73 -7.80
C PHE A 278 6.81 4.24 -8.03
N GLU A 279 5.95 3.42 -7.44
CA GLU A 279 6.08 1.97 -7.50
C GLU A 279 4.73 1.27 -7.55
N SER A 280 4.60 0.24 -8.38
CA SER A 280 3.39 -0.59 -8.35
C SER A 280 3.21 -1.24 -6.97
N ALA A 281 1.96 -1.39 -6.53
CA ALA A 281 1.62 -2.24 -5.37
C ALA A 281 2.22 -3.66 -5.48
N ASP A 282 2.53 -4.12 -6.70
CA ASP A 282 3.21 -5.38 -6.97
C ASP A 282 4.53 -5.57 -6.24
N ALA A 283 5.35 -4.53 -6.09
CA ALA A 283 6.63 -4.67 -5.41
C ALA A 283 6.44 -5.06 -3.93
N THR A 284 5.49 -4.39 -3.28
CA THR A 284 5.09 -4.68 -1.90
C THR A 284 4.37 -6.03 -1.78
N ILE A 285 3.51 -6.40 -2.73
CA ILE A 285 2.88 -7.74 -2.80
C ILE A 285 3.94 -8.83 -2.92
N THR A 286 4.91 -8.67 -3.81
CA THR A 286 6.00 -9.64 -4.01
C THR A 286 6.85 -9.77 -2.75
N ALA A 287 7.27 -8.66 -2.14
CA ALA A 287 8.03 -8.67 -0.90
C ALA A 287 7.28 -9.32 0.27
N PHE A 288 5.99 -9.03 0.40
CA PHE A 288 5.12 -9.69 1.37
C PHE A 288 5.12 -11.21 1.18
N GLY A 289 5.05 -11.68 -0.07
CA GLY A 289 5.12 -13.10 -0.43
C GLY A 289 6.46 -13.77 -0.12
N MET A 290 7.57 -13.00 -0.09
CA MET A 290 8.90 -13.52 0.23
C MET A 290 9.09 -13.85 1.71
N LEU A 291 8.34 -13.21 2.61
CA LEU A 291 8.44 -13.50 4.04
C LEU A 291 8.09 -14.97 4.34
N PRO A 292 8.73 -15.61 5.33
CA PRO A 292 8.32 -16.91 5.82
C PRO A 292 6.84 -16.95 6.21
N ALA A 293 6.16 -18.07 5.95
CA ALA A 293 4.76 -18.23 6.38
C ALA A 293 4.60 -18.22 7.91
N THR A 294 5.67 -18.48 8.67
CA THR A 294 5.71 -18.42 10.14
C THR A 294 5.92 -17.01 10.68
N THR A 295 6.28 -16.06 9.84
CA THR A 295 6.46 -14.66 10.23
C THR A 295 5.10 -13.98 10.33
N PRO A 296 4.75 -13.37 11.48
CA PRO A 296 3.53 -12.57 11.58
C PRO A 296 3.54 -11.48 10.52
N ARG A 297 2.57 -11.50 9.61
CA ARG A 297 2.57 -10.58 8.47
C ARG A 297 1.17 -10.21 8.03
N ARG A 298 0.98 -8.95 7.66
CA ARG A 298 -0.25 -8.46 7.01
C ARG A 298 0.07 -7.53 5.86
N LEU A 299 -0.75 -7.60 4.82
CA LEU A 299 -0.72 -6.74 3.66
C LEU A 299 -2.02 -5.94 3.60
N VAL A 300 -1.91 -4.62 3.58
CA VAL A 300 -3.01 -3.71 3.30
C VAL A 300 -2.75 -3.03 1.96
N ILE A 301 -3.74 -2.97 1.07
CA ILE A 301 -3.63 -2.20 -0.17
C ILE A 301 -4.77 -1.18 -0.24
N SER A 302 -4.45 0.11 -0.35
CA SER A 302 -5.43 1.19 -0.34
C SER A 302 -4.99 2.42 -1.15
N THR A 303 -5.00 3.63 -0.60
CA THR A 303 -4.66 4.90 -1.26
C THR A 303 -4.09 5.88 -0.23
N GLY A 304 -3.48 6.97 -0.69
CA GLY A 304 -3.16 8.12 0.15
C GLY A 304 -1.80 8.78 -0.09
N LEU A 305 -0.90 8.20 -0.90
CA LEU A 305 0.43 8.74 -1.18
C LEU A 305 0.78 8.77 -2.68
N HIS A 306 1.92 9.39 -3.02
CA HIS A 306 2.47 9.55 -4.37
C HIS A 306 1.44 9.83 -5.48
N ALA A 307 0.73 10.96 -5.34
CA ALA A 307 -0.26 11.45 -6.30
C ALA A 307 -1.55 10.60 -6.42
N THR A 308 -1.74 9.59 -5.57
CA THR A 308 -3.07 8.97 -5.37
C THR A 308 -3.97 9.90 -4.54
N PRO A 309 -5.30 9.72 -4.58
CA PRO A 309 -6.21 10.55 -3.79
C PRO A 309 -5.91 10.48 -2.30
N PHE A 310 -5.84 11.65 -1.67
CA PHE A 310 -5.81 11.78 -0.23
C PHE A 310 -7.19 11.42 0.32
N ASN A 311 -7.33 10.23 0.90
CA ASN A 311 -8.56 9.79 1.54
C ASN A 311 -8.37 9.69 3.05
N GLY A 312 -8.92 10.65 3.80
CA GLY A 312 -8.78 10.75 5.25
C GLY A 312 -9.28 9.51 5.99
N TYR A 313 -10.37 8.89 5.53
CA TYR A 313 -10.89 7.66 6.14
C TYR A 313 -9.86 6.51 6.03
N GLN A 314 -9.33 6.29 4.83
CA GLN A 314 -8.34 5.24 4.58
C GLN A 314 -7.04 5.49 5.36
N LEU A 315 -6.55 6.73 5.38
CA LEU A 315 -5.35 7.13 6.12
C LEU A 315 -5.51 6.92 7.63
N LEU A 316 -6.65 7.31 8.20
CA LEU A 316 -6.94 7.09 9.62
C LEU A 316 -7.00 5.60 9.97
N SER A 317 -7.58 4.79 9.08
CA SER A 317 -7.68 3.34 9.24
C SER A 317 -6.30 2.67 9.17
N GLN A 318 -5.47 3.04 8.19
CA GLN A 318 -4.08 2.60 8.07
C GLN A 318 -3.25 2.97 9.31
N HIS A 319 -3.40 4.21 9.79
CA HIS A 319 -2.67 4.69 10.96
C HIS A 319 -3.10 3.98 12.24
N GLY A 320 -4.41 3.75 12.43
CA GLY A 320 -4.91 2.93 13.54
C GLY A 320 -4.29 1.54 13.54
N LEU A 321 -4.26 0.89 12.38
CA LEU A 321 -3.65 -0.43 12.22
C LEU A 321 -2.14 -0.44 12.53
N MET A 322 -1.39 0.60 12.15
CA MET A 322 0.03 0.72 12.51
C MET A 322 0.25 0.84 14.01
N VAL A 323 -0.61 1.60 14.71
CA VAL A 323 -0.59 1.69 16.18
C VAL A 323 -0.87 0.32 16.79
N ASP A 324 -1.94 -0.37 16.35
CA ASP A 324 -2.31 -1.68 16.88
C ASP A 324 -1.23 -2.74 16.62
N TRP A 325 -0.56 -2.67 15.46
CA TRP A 325 0.59 -3.52 15.15
C TRP A 325 1.75 -3.28 16.12
N CYS A 326 2.06 -2.01 16.42
CA CYS A 326 3.09 -1.68 17.39
C CYS A 326 2.66 -2.09 18.81
N ASP A 327 1.39 -1.92 19.20
CA ASP A 327 0.86 -2.32 20.51
C ASP A 327 1.03 -3.83 20.69
N ARG A 328 0.69 -4.61 19.67
CA ARG A 328 0.85 -6.07 19.67
C ARG A 328 2.29 -6.50 19.92
N PHE A 329 3.26 -5.97 19.18
CA PHE A 329 4.61 -6.52 19.19
C PHE A 329 5.60 -5.84 20.14
N LEU A 330 5.33 -4.60 20.55
CA LEU A 330 6.20 -3.85 21.47
C LEU A 330 5.62 -3.78 22.88
N LYS A 331 4.28 -3.72 23.01
CA LYS A 331 3.58 -3.68 24.30
C LYS A 331 2.94 -5.00 24.69
N LEU A 332 2.94 -5.98 23.79
CA LEU A 332 2.40 -7.31 24.01
C LEU A 332 0.89 -7.25 24.32
N ASP A 333 0.17 -6.34 23.63
CA ASP A 333 -1.29 -6.30 23.69
C ASP A 333 -1.83 -7.70 23.29
N PRO A 334 -2.81 -8.24 24.04
CA PRO A 334 -3.38 -9.54 23.76
C PRO A 334 -4.16 -9.62 22.44
N GLU A 335 -4.60 -8.50 21.85
CA GLU A 335 -5.34 -8.52 20.59
C GLU A 335 -4.48 -9.12 19.46
N PRO A 336 -4.89 -10.25 18.85
CA PRO A 336 -4.06 -10.98 17.91
C PRO A 336 -4.17 -10.39 16.50
N ILE A 337 -3.80 -9.12 16.33
CA ILE A 337 -3.94 -8.38 15.07
C ILE A 337 -3.31 -9.11 13.87
N GLU A 338 -2.25 -9.89 14.08
CA GLU A 338 -1.57 -10.72 13.08
C GLU A 338 -2.39 -11.91 12.59
N GLN A 339 -3.41 -12.31 13.34
CA GLN A 339 -4.29 -13.44 13.01
C GLN A 339 -5.50 -13.02 12.17
N GLY A 340 -5.72 -11.71 11.99
CA GLY A 340 -6.70 -11.21 11.03
C GLY A 340 -6.35 -11.53 9.57
N PRO A 341 -7.11 -10.99 8.60
CA PRO A 341 -6.87 -11.25 7.19
C PRO A 341 -5.41 -10.95 6.80
N PRO A 342 -4.66 -11.94 6.25
CA PRO A 342 -3.31 -11.73 5.77
C PRO A 342 -3.24 -10.66 4.68
N VAL A 343 -4.29 -10.56 3.87
CA VAL A 343 -4.46 -9.53 2.86
C VAL A 343 -5.80 -8.82 3.07
N GLN A 344 -5.74 -7.51 3.28
CA GLN A 344 -6.89 -6.62 3.26
C GLN A 344 -6.73 -5.58 2.15
N THR A 345 -7.72 -5.44 1.29
CA THR A 345 -7.63 -4.52 0.14
C THR A 345 -8.85 -3.62 0.07
N SER A 346 -8.63 -2.33 -0.12
CA SER A 346 -9.69 -1.39 -0.47
C SER A 346 -9.99 -1.52 -1.97
N VAL A 347 -11.26 -1.40 -2.35
CA VAL A 347 -11.73 -1.50 -3.72
C VAL A 347 -11.69 -0.11 -4.33
N ILE A 348 -11.00 0.06 -5.45
CA ILE A 348 -11.01 1.32 -6.20
C ILE A 348 -12.48 1.64 -6.55
N PRO A 349 -13.03 2.80 -6.18
CA PRO A 349 -14.40 3.16 -6.54
C PRO A 349 -14.56 3.23 -8.07
N ALA A 350 -15.70 2.77 -8.59
CA ALA A 350 -15.95 2.74 -10.04
C ALA A 350 -16.08 4.11 -10.71
N LEU A 351 -16.27 5.18 -9.92
CA LEU A 351 -16.44 6.55 -10.38
C LEU A 351 -15.29 7.43 -9.88
N ALA A 352 -14.77 8.28 -10.77
CA ALA A 352 -13.66 9.20 -10.46
C ALA A 352 -14.00 10.20 -9.35
N ALA A 353 -15.23 10.71 -9.32
CA ALA A 353 -15.68 11.61 -8.25
C ALA A 353 -15.57 10.93 -6.86
N THR A 354 -15.96 9.66 -6.74
CA THR A 354 -15.85 8.90 -5.48
C THR A 354 -14.42 8.54 -5.15
N TYR A 355 -13.61 8.18 -6.15
CA TYR A 355 -12.18 7.90 -5.98
C TYR A 355 -11.42 9.12 -5.45
N GLN A 356 -11.73 10.32 -5.95
CA GLN A 356 -11.08 11.56 -5.54
C GLN A 356 -11.65 12.17 -4.25
N HIS A 357 -12.82 11.74 -3.80
CA HIS A 357 -13.48 12.34 -2.65
C HIS A 357 -12.73 11.98 -1.34
N PRO A 358 -12.28 12.98 -0.55
CA PRO A 358 -11.36 12.75 0.56
C PRO A 358 -11.98 11.95 1.72
N ASN A 359 -13.30 11.93 1.82
CA ASN A 359 -14.02 11.19 2.85
C ASN A 359 -14.88 10.05 2.28
N ALA A 360 -14.65 9.65 1.02
CA ALA A 360 -15.41 8.54 0.46
C ALA A 360 -15.03 7.23 1.18
N VAL A 361 -16.04 6.46 1.57
CA VAL A 361 -15.84 5.15 2.16
C VAL A 361 -15.63 4.15 1.03
N TRP A 362 -14.43 3.59 0.96
CA TRP A 362 -14.10 2.56 -0.02
C TRP A 362 -14.50 1.20 0.54
N ARG A 363 -15.00 0.33 -0.33
CA ARG A 363 -15.34 -1.06 0.02
C ARG A 363 -14.04 -1.82 0.33
N ALA A 364 -14.11 -2.84 1.17
CA ALA A 364 -12.94 -3.66 1.52
C ALA A 364 -13.11 -5.12 1.11
N ARG A 365 -11.99 -5.83 0.94
CA ARG A 365 -11.91 -7.28 0.78
C ARG A 365 -10.89 -7.86 1.75
N ALA A 366 -11.16 -9.08 2.19
CA ALA A 366 -10.25 -9.88 3.01
C ALA A 366 -9.94 -11.17 2.26
N ASN A 367 -8.67 -11.47 2.05
CA ASN A 367 -8.23 -12.66 1.33
C ASN A 367 -7.04 -13.32 2.05
N LEU A 368 -6.86 -14.63 1.82
CA LEU A 368 -5.68 -15.36 2.28
C LEU A 368 -4.43 -15.03 1.48
N THR A 369 -4.60 -14.75 0.19
CA THR A 369 -3.51 -14.42 -0.72
C THR A 369 -3.93 -13.28 -1.64
N PHE A 370 -2.95 -12.54 -2.15
CA PHE A 370 -3.14 -11.66 -3.28
C PHE A 370 -2.28 -12.12 -4.45
N PRO A 371 -2.84 -12.24 -5.66
CA PRO A 371 -4.27 -12.21 -5.95
C PRO A 371 -5.04 -13.41 -5.34
N PRO A 372 -6.36 -13.31 -5.15
CA PRO A 372 -7.20 -14.40 -4.63
C PRO A 372 -7.24 -15.60 -5.58
N LYS A 373 -7.30 -16.83 -5.05
CA LYS A 373 -7.22 -18.07 -5.84
C LYS A 373 -8.45 -18.34 -6.70
N ASP A 374 -9.60 -17.79 -6.34
CA ASP A 374 -10.90 -18.00 -6.99
C ASP A 374 -11.12 -17.14 -8.25
N ARG A 375 -10.13 -16.35 -8.65
CA ARG A 375 -10.17 -15.58 -9.89
C ARG A 375 -10.08 -16.48 -11.13
N GLN A 376 -10.73 -16.04 -12.19
CA GLN A 376 -10.69 -16.62 -13.52
C GLN A 376 -10.16 -15.59 -14.52
N THR A 377 -9.63 -16.04 -15.65
CA THR A 377 -9.22 -15.11 -16.71
C THR A 377 -10.38 -14.88 -17.66
N VAL A 378 -10.81 -13.63 -17.78
CA VAL A 378 -11.76 -13.17 -18.81
C VAL A 378 -10.93 -12.49 -19.90
N ARG A 379 -10.92 -13.10 -21.09
CA ARG A 379 -10.15 -12.61 -22.23
C ARG A 379 -11.04 -11.80 -23.16
N PHE A 380 -10.53 -10.65 -23.58
CA PHE A 380 -11.05 -9.89 -24.71
C PHE A 380 -10.00 -9.76 -25.80
N TRP A 381 -10.45 -9.63 -27.03
CA TRP A 381 -9.62 -9.43 -28.21
C TRP A 381 -9.73 -7.99 -28.71
N LEU A 382 -8.58 -7.36 -28.93
CA LEU A 382 -8.51 -6.01 -29.49
C LEU A 382 -8.73 -6.08 -31.00
N SER A 383 -9.66 -5.29 -31.51
CA SER A 383 -9.98 -5.21 -32.94
C SER A 383 -9.79 -3.80 -33.48
N SER A 384 -9.49 -3.68 -34.77
CA SER A 384 -9.23 -2.41 -35.44
C SER A 384 -10.44 -1.47 -35.53
N ASP A 385 -11.64 -1.94 -35.19
CA ASP A 385 -12.85 -1.13 -35.02
C ASP A 385 -12.88 -0.35 -33.69
N GLY A 386 -11.83 -0.48 -32.86
CA GLY A 386 -11.76 0.16 -31.55
C GLY A 386 -12.61 -0.54 -30.48
N LEU A 387 -12.97 -1.82 -30.71
CA LEU A 387 -13.74 -2.62 -29.77
C LEU A 387 -12.91 -3.75 -29.13
N LEU A 388 -13.35 -4.16 -27.95
CA LEU A 388 -12.92 -5.37 -27.26
C LEU A 388 -14.00 -6.45 -27.46
N HIS A 389 -13.69 -7.44 -28.28
CA HIS A 389 -14.61 -8.55 -28.58
C HIS A 389 -14.40 -9.71 -27.60
N PRO A 390 -15.44 -10.50 -27.28
CA PRO A 390 -15.31 -11.73 -26.49
C PRO A 390 -14.86 -12.94 -27.35
N SER A 391 -14.53 -12.72 -28.62
CA SER A 391 -14.05 -13.72 -29.55
C SER A 391 -13.00 -13.12 -30.51
N VAL A 392 -12.21 -14.00 -31.13
CA VAL A 392 -11.14 -13.62 -32.06
C VAL A 392 -11.71 -12.80 -33.25
N PRO A 393 -11.11 -11.65 -33.61
CA PRO A 393 -11.51 -10.87 -34.77
C PRO A 393 -11.34 -11.68 -36.06
N LYS A 394 -12.30 -11.62 -36.98
CA LYS A 394 -12.27 -12.37 -38.24
C LYS A 394 -11.51 -11.67 -39.38
N LYS A 395 -11.35 -10.34 -39.28
CA LYS A 395 -10.69 -9.52 -40.32
C LYS A 395 -9.31 -9.12 -39.83
N ALA A 396 -8.30 -9.41 -40.63
CA ALA A 396 -6.96 -8.90 -40.42
C ALA A 396 -6.94 -7.38 -40.58
N ALA A 397 -6.31 -6.69 -39.63
CA ALA A 397 -6.07 -5.26 -39.68
C ALA A 397 -4.85 -4.92 -38.82
N ALA A 398 -4.36 -3.68 -38.91
CA ALA A 398 -3.28 -3.19 -38.07
C ALA A 398 -3.60 -1.79 -37.53
N THR A 399 -3.17 -1.52 -36.30
CA THR A 399 -3.20 -0.18 -35.70
C THR A 399 -1.77 0.31 -35.51
N ARG A 400 -1.44 1.48 -36.06
CA ARG A 400 -0.10 2.06 -35.95
C ARG A 400 0.01 3.02 -34.76
N LEU A 401 1.04 2.83 -33.94
CA LEU A 401 1.52 3.80 -32.95
C LEU A 401 2.88 4.33 -33.38
N MET A 402 3.08 5.64 -33.30
CA MET A 402 4.32 6.30 -33.72
C MET A 402 4.74 7.33 -32.68
N GLN A 403 6.02 7.34 -32.31
CA GLN A 403 6.66 8.44 -31.58
C GLN A 403 7.41 9.30 -32.59
N SER A 404 7.07 10.59 -32.62
CA SER A 404 7.74 11.59 -33.44
C SER A 404 8.48 12.58 -32.55
N VAL A 405 9.68 12.98 -32.98
CA VAL A 405 10.57 13.87 -32.23
C VAL A 405 10.74 15.16 -33.03
N ILE A 406 10.11 16.25 -32.58
CA ILE A 406 10.03 17.51 -33.35
C ILE A 406 11.39 18.24 -33.42
N ARG A 407 12.22 18.10 -32.38
CA ARG A 407 13.55 18.69 -32.28
C ARG A 407 14.44 17.82 -31.39
N PRO A 408 15.78 17.96 -31.45
CA PRO A 408 16.67 17.29 -30.51
C PRO A 408 16.21 17.52 -29.07
N TYR A 409 16.04 16.42 -28.35
CA TYR A 409 15.51 16.37 -27.00
C TYR A 409 16.09 15.13 -26.33
N GLY A 410 16.60 15.27 -25.10
CA GLY A 410 17.17 14.15 -24.37
C GLY A 410 16.84 14.18 -22.88
N PRO A 411 17.47 13.28 -22.09
CA PRO A 411 17.27 13.22 -20.64
C PRO A 411 17.51 14.55 -19.93
N ARG A 412 18.47 15.36 -20.42
CA ARG A 412 18.82 16.67 -19.86
C ARG A 412 17.73 17.71 -20.09
N ASP A 413 17.19 17.77 -21.30
CA ASP A 413 16.06 18.66 -21.61
C ASP A 413 14.81 18.24 -20.84
N PHE A 414 14.55 16.94 -20.75
CA PHE A 414 13.44 16.38 -19.97
C PHE A 414 13.53 16.75 -18.49
N ALA A 415 14.73 16.70 -17.90
CA ALA A 415 14.99 17.19 -16.55
C ALA A 415 14.76 18.70 -16.42
N ALA A 416 15.28 19.50 -17.37
CA ALA A 416 15.13 20.95 -17.39
C ALA A 416 13.68 21.42 -17.54
N ASP A 417 12.84 20.64 -18.24
CA ASP A 417 11.40 20.88 -18.37
C ASP A 417 10.62 20.50 -17.10
N GLY A 418 11.28 19.92 -16.09
CA GLY A 418 10.67 19.52 -14.83
C GLY A 418 9.84 18.23 -14.94
N LEU A 419 10.11 17.39 -15.95
CA LEU A 419 9.35 16.17 -16.26
C LEU A 419 7.87 16.44 -16.61
N ASP A 420 7.55 17.65 -17.04
CA ASP A 420 6.19 18.09 -17.37
C ASP A 420 5.68 17.41 -18.66
N VAL A 421 4.55 16.71 -18.55
CA VAL A 421 3.95 15.99 -19.70
C VAL A 421 3.50 16.96 -20.80
N GLY A 422 3.03 18.16 -20.45
CA GLY A 422 2.57 19.16 -21.41
C GLY A 422 3.71 19.70 -22.27
N LYS A 423 4.82 20.11 -21.65
CA LYS A 423 6.05 20.54 -22.34
C LYS A 423 6.67 19.41 -23.14
N THR A 424 6.77 18.22 -22.55
CA THR A 424 7.33 17.05 -23.23
C THR A 424 6.50 16.70 -24.46
N ALA A 425 5.16 16.77 -24.38
CA ALA A 425 4.27 16.50 -25.51
C ALA A 425 4.39 17.50 -26.68
N GLN A 426 4.98 18.70 -26.46
CA GLN A 426 5.29 19.65 -27.54
C GLN A 426 6.50 19.23 -28.37
N VAL A 427 7.31 18.29 -27.88
CA VAL A 427 8.52 17.80 -28.56
C VAL A 427 8.40 16.32 -28.93
N LEU A 428 7.83 15.51 -28.02
CA LEU A 428 7.55 14.10 -28.15
C LEU A 428 6.04 13.87 -28.27
N LEU A 429 5.53 13.84 -29.50
CA LEU A 429 4.09 13.79 -29.74
C LEU A 429 3.43 12.57 -29.13
N LEU A 430 2.47 12.79 -28.23
CA LEU A 430 1.72 11.72 -27.61
C LEU A 430 0.66 11.16 -28.58
N ARG A 431 0.74 9.86 -28.87
CA ARG A 431 -0.23 9.12 -29.69
C ARG A 431 -0.96 8.09 -28.84
N ARG A 432 -2.27 7.94 -29.11
CA ARG A 432 -3.17 7.08 -28.33
C ARG A 432 -4.15 6.36 -29.25
N THR A 433 -4.52 5.15 -28.89
CA THR A 433 -5.65 4.41 -29.47
C THR A 433 -6.42 3.72 -28.34
N THR A 434 -7.73 3.51 -28.50
CA THR A 434 -8.59 2.97 -27.44
C THR A 434 -9.44 1.81 -27.94
N PHE A 435 -9.60 0.80 -27.10
CA PHE A 435 -10.45 -0.38 -27.35
C PHE A 435 -11.46 -0.53 -26.21
N ARG A 436 -12.75 -0.58 -26.51
CA ARG A 436 -13.81 -0.65 -25.48
C ARG A 436 -14.67 -1.90 -25.59
N SER A 437 -15.01 -2.52 -24.46
CA SER A 437 -15.95 -3.65 -24.42
C SER A 437 -17.39 -3.19 -24.58
N SER A 438 -18.30 -4.13 -24.85
CA SER A 438 -19.72 -3.93 -24.54
C SER A 438 -19.93 -3.75 -23.02
N PRO A 439 -21.03 -3.11 -22.61
CA PRO A 439 -21.42 -3.05 -21.20
C PRO A 439 -21.55 -4.44 -20.57
N PHE A 440 -21.10 -4.57 -19.33
CA PHE A 440 -21.17 -5.81 -18.58
C PHE A 440 -22.62 -6.09 -18.15
N PRO A 441 -23.13 -7.33 -18.31
CA PRO A 441 -24.51 -7.66 -17.98
C PRO A 441 -24.76 -7.77 -16.46
N GLY A 442 -23.71 -7.84 -15.65
CA GLY A 442 -23.76 -7.92 -14.19
C GLY A 442 -22.46 -7.44 -13.57
N ASP A 443 -22.43 -7.35 -12.24
CA ASP A 443 -21.24 -6.91 -11.52
C ASP A 443 -20.12 -7.95 -11.65
N VAL A 444 -18.90 -7.46 -11.91
CA VAL A 444 -17.69 -8.29 -12.01
C VAL A 444 -16.58 -7.64 -11.22
N GLU A 445 -15.92 -8.40 -10.35
CA GLU A 445 -14.74 -7.91 -9.64
C GLU A 445 -13.47 -8.27 -10.41
N ILE A 446 -12.70 -7.26 -10.82
CA ILE A 446 -11.38 -7.43 -11.42
C ILE A 446 -10.35 -7.32 -10.31
N VAL A 447 -9.63 -8.41 -10.03
CA VAL A 447 -8.70 -8.54 -8.91
C VAL A 447 -7.44 -9.30 -9.30
N GLY A 448 -6.30 -8.62 -9.27
CA GLY A 448 -5.00 -9.14 -9.68
C GLY A 448 -4.38 -8.30 -10.79
N ARG A 449 -3.57 -8.91 -11.65
CA ARG A 449 -2.85 -8.23 -12.74
C ARG A 449 -3.54 -8.39 -14.08
N PRO A 450 -4.14 -7.33 -14.65
CA PRO A 450 -4.55 -7.32 -16.05
C PRO A 450 -3.33 -7.36 -16.97
N ILE A 451 -3.39 -8.13 -18.05
CA ILE A 451 -2.29 -8.33 -18.98
C ILE A 451 -2.77 -7.98 -20.38
N VAL A 452 -2.05 -7.09 -21.07
CA VAL A 452 -2.26 -6.84 -22.49
C VAL A 452 -1.19 -7.60 -23.27
N ASN A 453 -1.60 -8.43 -24.23
CA ASN A 453 -0.71 -9.11 -25.15
C ASN A 453 -0.91 -8.51 -26.55
N LEU A 454 0.15 -7.97 -27.14
CA LEU A 454 0.13 -7.38 -28.46
C LEU A 454 0.96 -8.24 -29.40
N ALA A 455 0.40 -8.64 -30.54
CA ALA A 455 1.21 -9.02 -31.68
C ALA A 455 1.60 -7.72 -32.40
N ALA A 456 2.90 -7.48 -32.55
CA ALA A 456 3.40 -6.23 -33.06
C ALA A 456 4.59 -6.42 -33.98
N PHE A 457 4.78 -5.46 -34.89
CA PHE A 457 5.93 -5.32 -35.74
C PHE A 457 6.58 -3.95 -35.55
N SER A 458 7.92 -3.91 -35.52
CA SER A 458 8.68 -2.67 -35.58
C SER A 458 10.05 -2.88 -36.22
N ASN A 459 10.46 -1.95 -37.08
CA ASN A 459 11.82 -1.91 -37.65
C ASN A 459 12.82 -1.19 -36.73
N ASP A 460 12.34 -0.64 -35.61
CA ASP A 460 13.16 0.12 -34.69
C ASP A 460 13.78 -0.80 -33.62
N LYS A 461 15.00 -0.45 -33.21
CA LYS A 461 15.70 -1.11 -32.08
C LYS A 461 15.19 -0.67 -30.70
N ASN A 462 14.48 0.44 -30.68
CA ASN A 462 13.98 1.11 -29.49
C ASN A 462 12.49 1.34 -29.67
N LEU A 463 11.67 0.82 -28.74
CA LEU A 463 10.24 1.07 -28.78
C LEU A 463 9.67 1.15 -27.36
N GLN A 464 8.56 1.87 -27.21
CA GLN A 464 7.88 2.02 -25.94
C GLN A 464 6.38 2.00 -26.15
N VAL A 465 5.69 1.17 -25.37
CA VAL A 465 4.23 1.08 -25.36
C VAL A 465 3.74 1.16 -23.92
N GLY A 466 2.95 2.19 -23.62
CA GLY A 466 2.16 2.27 -22.41
C GLY A 466 0.74 1.76 -22.65
N ALA A 467 0.11 1.28 -21.59
CA ALA A 467 -1.29 0.90 -21.61
C ALA A 467 -1.98 1.30 -20.30
N ARG A 468 -3.26 1.70 -20.41
CA ARG A 468 -4.13 2.02 -19.28
C ARG A 468 -5.44 1.26 -19.41
N LEU A 469 -5.95 0.76 -18.28
CA LEU A 469 -7.25 0.14 -18.19
C LEU A 469 -8.19 1.07 -17.43
N PHE A 470 -9.31 1.42 -18.06
CA PHE A 470 -10.36 2.26 -17.50
C PHE A 470 -11.65 1.48 -17.30
N LEU A 471 -12.40 1.87 -16.27
CA LEU A 471 -13.85 1.68 -16.21
C LEU A 471 -14.51 2.84 -16.94
N VAL A 472 -15.53 2.52 -17.71
CA VAL A 472 -16.35 3.50 -18.43
C VAL A 472 -17.79 3.36 -17.97
N ALA A 473 -18.29 4.39 -17.28
CA ALA A 473 -19.67 4.46 -16.85
C ALA A 473 -20.64 4.70 -18.03
N PRO A 474 -21.95 4.50 -17.86
CA PRO A 474 -22.95 4.79 -18.90
C PRO A 474 -22.92 6.23 -19.42
N ASP A 475 -22.55 7.20 -18.58
CA ASP A 475 -22.37 8.61 -18.94
C ASP A 475 -21.02 8.90 -19.64
N ARG A 476 -20.23 7.85 -19.91
CA ARG A 476 -18.88 7.88 -20.50
C ARG A 476 -17.79 8.49 -19.63
N SER A 477 -18.06 8.80 -18.36
CA SER A 477 -17.01 9.13 -17.41
C SER A 477 -16.06 7.94 -17.24
N LYS A 478 -14.76 8.24 -17.08
CA LYS A 478 -13.70 7.23 -16.99
C LYS A 478 -13.07 7.23 -15.61
N GLN A 479 -12.84 6.04 -15.05
CA GLN A 479 -12.04 5.83 -13.85
C GLN A 479 -10.85 4.93 -14.18
N LEU A 480 -9.64 5.36 -13.85
CA LEU A 480 -8.45 4.53 -14.03
C LEU A 480 -8.49 3.35 -13.05
N MET A 481 -8.30 2.13 -13.57
CA MET A 481 -8.16 0.91 -12.75
C MET A 481 -6.70 0.54 -12.54
N SER A 482 -5.93 0.53 -13.63
CA SER A 482 -4.55 0.09 -13.65
C SER A 482 -3.81 0.65 -14.86
N SER A 483 -2.48 0.66 -14.80
CA SER A 483 -1.64 1.13 -15.90
C SER A 483 -0.26 0.50 -15.84
N GLY A 484 0.32 0.27 -17.01
CA GLY A 484 1.67 -0.25 -17.13
C GLY A 484 2.26 0.05 -18.50
N GLY A 485 3.38 -0.58 -18.81
CA GLY A 485 4.03 -0.41 -20.09
C GLY A 485 5.25 -1.29 -20.23
N THR A 486 5.72 -1.39 -21.47
CA THR A 486 6.96 -2.05 -21.84
C THR A 486 7.82 -1.06 -22.59
N THR A 487 9.10 -1.03 -22.26
CA THR A 487 10.14 -0.37 -23.05
C THR A 487 11.06 -1.45 -23.59
N ILE A 488 11.56 -1.27 -24.80
CA ILE A 488 12.61 -2.10 -25.40
C ILE A 488 13.69 -1.12 -25.85
N ARG A 489 14.95 -1.34 -25.44
CA ARG A 489 16.10 -0.51 -25.81
C ARG A 489 17.27 -1.38 -26.26
N GLY A 490 17.98 -0.93 -27.30
CA GLY A 490 19.30 -1.48 -27.67
C GLY A 490 19.32 -2.92 -28.20
N VAL A 491 18.18 -3.44 -28.67
CA VAL A 491 18.09 -4.77 -29.30
C VAL A 491 18.28 -4.67 -30.82
N ALA A 492 18.43 -5.80 -31.51
CA ALA A 492 18.20 -5.83 -32.97
C ALA A 492 16.79 -5.29 -33.30
N PRO A 493 16.50 -4.82 -34.52
CA PRO A 493 15.13 -4.44 -34.91
C PRO A 493 14.12 -5.45 -34.37
N PHE A 494 13.09 -4.97 -33.67
CA PHE A 494 12.16 -5.85 -32.95
C PHE A 494 11.56 -6.93 -33.89
N GLY A 495 11.31 -6.56 -35.15
CA GLY A 495 10.71 -7.46 -36.14
C GLY A 495 9.28 -7.82 -35.73
N ASP A 496 8.81 -8.99 -36.16
CA ASP A 496 7.55 -9.56 -35.70
C ASP A 496 7.73 -10.20 -34.31
N GLY A 497 6.91 -9.80 -33.35
CA GLY A 497 7.01 -10.32 -32.00
C GLY A 497 5.77 -10.10 -31.14
N ALA A 498 5.81 -10.66 -29.94
CA ALA A 498 4.79 -10.47 -28.93
C ALA A 498 5.28 -9.47 -27.87
N ILE A 499 4.54 -8.38 -27.68
CA ILE A 499 4.75 -7.45 -26.57
C ILE A 499 3.73 -7.78 -25.48
N ARG A 500 4.23 -8.19 -24.31
CA ARG A 500 3.40 -8.37 -23.12
C ARG A 500 3.53 -7.14 -22.23
N ILE A 501 2.39 -6.54 -21.86
CA ILE A 501 2.33 -5.40 -20.95
C ILE A 501 1.61 -5.83 -19.68
N ASP A 502 2.33 -5.81 -18.55
CA ASP A 502 1.73 -5.96 -17.22
C ASP A 502 1.16 -4.62 -16.78
N LEU A 503 -0.16 -4.53 -16.57
CA LEU A 503 -0.78 -3.28 -16.10
C LEU A 503 -0.65 -3.08 -14.60
N GLY A 504 -0.02 -4.03 -13.89
CA GLY A 504 0.12 -4.03 -12.45
C GLY A 504 -1.15 -4.47 -11.73
N SER A 505 -0.99 -4.84 -10.47
CA SER A 505 -2.09 -5.30 -9.61
C SER A 505 -3.15 -4.22 -9.37
N THR A 506 -4.41 -4.61 -9.47
CA THR A 506 -5.57 -3.75 -9.20
C THR A 506 -6.68 -4.52 -8.48
N LEU A 507 -7.61 -3.79 -7.88
CA LEU A 507 -8.88 -4.31 -7.38
C LEU A 507 -9.99 -3.30 -7.61
N CYS A 508 -10.94 -3.64 -8.49
CA CYS A 508 -12.13 -2.85 -8.72
C CYS A 508 -13.36 -3.72 -9.03
N VAL A 509 -14.56 -3.22 -8.72
CA VAL A 509 -15.82 -3.82 -9.19
C VAL A 509 -16.29 -3.04 -10.42
N VAL A 510 -16.43 -3.72 -11.55
CA VAL A 510 -17.12 -3.26 -12.75
C VAL A 510 -18.63 -3.44 -12.50
N PRO A 511 -19.40 -2.37 -12.27
CA PRO A 511 -20.84 -2.49 -12.06
C PRO A 511 -21.55 -2.90 -13.35
N ARG A 512 -22.72 -3.51 -13.21
CA ARG A 512 -23.64 -3.74 -14.34
C ARG A 512 -23.83 -2.46 -15.17
N GLY A 513 -23.76 -2.60 -16.49
CA GLY A 513 -23.91 -1.48 -17.44
C GLY A 513 -22.63 -0.67 -17.68
N PHE A 514 -21.56 -0.89 -16.90
CA PHE A 514 -20.26 -0.28 -17.18
C PHE A 514 -19.52 -1.11 -18.23
N SER A 515 -18.59 -0.48 -18.94
CA SER A 515 -17.65 -1.14 -19.86
C SER A 515 -16.23 -1.03 -19.33
N VAL A 516 -15.32 -1.84 -19.87
CA VAL A 516 -13.88 -1.62 -19.71
C VAL A 516 -13.30 -1.04 -21.00
N GLU A 517 -12.27 -0.21 -20.86
CA GLU A 517 -11.55 0.37 -22.00
C GLU A 517 -10.04 0.28 -21.80
N VAL A 518 -9.34 -0.20 -22.82
CA VAL A 518 -7.88 -0.19 -22.88
C VAL A 518 -7.42 0.96 -23.76
N GLU A 519 -6.60 1.85 -23.22
CA GLU A 519 -5.90 2.90 -23.98
C GLU A 519 -4.45 2.47 -24.18
N LEU A 520 -4.01 2.31 -25.42
CA LEU A 520 -2.60 2.10 -25.77
C LEU A 520 -1.96 3.43 -26.17
N MET A 521 -0.71 3.63 -25.82
CA MET A 521 0.03 4.87 -26.04
C MET A 521 1.51 4.63 -26.32
N ASN A 522 2.15 5.56 -27.03
CA ASN A 522 3.58 5.52 -27.35
C ASN A 522 4.50 5.99 -26.19
N GLN A 523 3.94 6.27 -25.01
CA GLN A 523 4.67 6.70 -23.80
C GLN A 523 4.07 6.01 -22.58
N ILE A 524 4.82 5.77 -21.50
CA ILE A 524 4.30 5.10 -20.30
C ILE A 524 3.88 6.13 -19.26
N LEU A 525 2.60 6.50 -19.32
CA LEU A 525 1.98 7.48 -18.43
C LEU A 525 1.00 6.82 -17.45
N GLN A 526 0.88 7.37 -16.25
CA GLN A 526 -0.13 7.05 -15.24
C GLN A 526 -1.03 8.25 -14.96
N ARG A 527 -2.24 8.04 -14.42
CA ARG A 527 -3.19 9.12 -14.08
C ARG A 527 -3.83 8.90 -12.70
N PRO A 528 -3.07 9.02 -11.60
CA PRO A 528 -3.56 8.67 -10.27
C PRO A 528 -4.53 9.70 -9.67
N ALA A 529 -4.51 10.97 -10.10
CA ALA A 529 -5.45 12.00 -9.65
C ALA A 529 -5.87 12.96 -10.79
N ALA A 530 -6.35 12.40 -11.90
CA ALA A 530 -6.73 13.12 -13.14
C ALA A 530 -5.59 13.85 -13.90
N VAL A 531 -4.38 13.91 -13.36
CA VAL A 531 -3.19 14.45 -14.04
C VAL A 531 -2.36 13.32 -14.64
N ASP A 532 -1.94 13.47 -15.90
CA ASP A 532 -1.01 12.54 -16.54
C ASP A 532 0.40 12.78 -15.99
N LEU A 533 1.06 11.70 -15.56
CA LEU A 533 2.42 11.72 -15.02
C LEU A 533 3.22 10.58 -15.65
N TYR A 534 4.50 10.81 -15.93
CA TYR A 534 5.39 9.74 -16.39
C TYR A 534 5.59 8.71 -15.28
N ARG A 535 5.57 7.43 -15.66
CA ARG A 535 6.02 6.32 -14.81
C ARG A 535 7.40 5.83 -15.24
N VAL A 536 7.64 5.83 -16.54
CA VAL A 536 8.93 5.52 -17.17
C VAL A 536 9.34 6.74 -18.00
N MET A 537 10.63 7.05 -18.00
CA MET A 537 11.20 8.08 -18.88
C MET A 537 10.86 7.76 -20.33
N PRO A 538 10.42 8.74 -21.14
CA PRO A 538 10.08 8.49 -22.53
C PRO A 538 11.30 8.05 -23.35
N LEU A 539 11.05 7.46 -24.52
CA LEU A 539 12.08 7.36 -25.55
C LEU A 539 12.21 8.69 -26.27
N PHE A 540 13.47 9.10 -26.44
CA PHE A 540 13.85 10.35 -27.11
C PHE A 540 14.16 10.17 -28.60
N SER A 541 14.07 8.93 -29.10
CA SER A 541 14.18 8.59 -30.52
C SER A 541 12.80 8.37 -31.13
N GLU A 542 12.69 8.59 -32.44
CA GLU A 542 11.52 8.17 -33.20
C GLU A 542 11.42 6.65 -33.22
N PHE A 543 10.18 6.15 -33.27
CA PHE A 543 9.89 4.74 -33.53
C PHE A 543 8.46 4.57 -34.03
N THR A 544 8.21 3.47 -34.75
CA THR A 544 6.89 3.03 -35.20
C THR A 544 6.63 1.61 -34.76
N ILE A 545 5.39 1.34 -34.33
CA ILE A 545 4.91 0.01 -33.96
C ILE A 545 3.60 -0.23 -34.69
N ASP A 546 3.56 -1.29 -35.49
CA ASP A 546 2.35 -1.79 -36.12
C ASP A 546 1.77 -2.92 -35.27
N ILE A 547 0.58 -2.71 -34.69
CA ILE A 547 -0.11 -3.67 -33.83
C ILE A 547 -1.06 -4.48 -34.69
N HIS A 548 -0.82 -5.78 -34.82
CA HIS A 548 -1.58 -6.67 -35.70
C HIS A 548 -2.83 -7.21 -35.00
N HIS A 549 -3.96 -7.14 -35.70
CA HIS A 549 -5.26 -7.66 -35.28
C HIS A 549 -5.69 -8.77 -36.24
N THR A 550 -4.94 -9.89 -36.29
CA THR A 550 -5.30 -11.04 -37.14
C THR A 550 -5.72 -12.25 -36.29
N PRO A 551 -6.45 -13.23 -36.84
CA PRO A 551 -6.77 -14.46 -36.13
C PRO A 551 -5.53 -15.23 -35.63
N GLU A 552 -4.44 -15.21 -36.40
CA GLU A 552 -3.18 -15.90 -36.10
C GLU A 552 -2.29 -15.11 -35.14
N GLN A 553 -2.41 -13.78 -35.17
CA GLN A 553 -1.64 -12.80 -34.38
C GLN A 553 -2.60 -11.93 -33.56
N ALA A 554 -3.39 -12.58 -32.72
CA ALA A 554 -4.45 -11.91 -31.97
C ALA A 554 -3.90 -11.08 -30.80
N CYS A 555 -4.19 -9.77 -30.80
CA CYS A 555 -4.01 -8.92 -29.63
C CYS A 555 -5.12 -9.14 -28.59
N THR A 556 -4.75 -9.28 -27.32
CA THR A 556 -5.71 -9.58 -26.23
C THR A 556 -5.49 -8.70 -25.00
N ILE A 557 -6.55 -8.59 -24.19
CA ILE A 557 -6.45 -8.24 -22.78
C ILE A 557 -7.04 -9.37 -21.94
N ASP A 558 -6.25 -9.84 -20.99
CA ASP A 558 -6.62 -10.83 -19.99
C ASP A 558 -6.95 -10.11 -18.67
N LEU A 559 -8.21 -10.19 -18.25
CA LEU A 559 -8.69 -9.61 -17.01
C LEU A 559 -8.85 -10.70 -15.94
N PRO A 560 -8.20 -10.57 -14.77
CA PRO A 560 -8.39 -11.51 -13.67
C PRO A 560 -9.70 -11.17 -12.93
N ALA A 561 -10.76 -11.91 -13.19
CA ALA A 561 -12.12 -11.59 -12.75
C ALA A 561 -12.69 -12.63 -11.79
N ARG A 562 -13.61 -12.21 -10.92
CA ARG A 562 -14.46 -13.10 -10.10
C ARG A 562 -15.81 -12.44 -9.79
N LEU A 563 -16.68 -13.18 -9.10
CA LEU A 563 -17.89 -12.61 -8.54
C LEU A 563 -17.56 -11.69 -7.35
N PRO A 564 -18.18 -10.50 -7.24
CA PRO A 564 -17.99 -9.63 -6.09
C PRO A 564 -18.33 -10.33 -4.77
N SER A 565 -17.47 -10.13 -3.77
CA SER A 565 -17.76 -10.55 -2.40
C SER A 565 -18.72 -9.56 -1.72
N VAL A 566 -19.38 -10.02 -0.65
CA VAL A 566 -20.15 -9.13 0.23
C VAL A 566 -19.21 -8.19 1.00
N ASP A 567 -19.59 -6.93 1.17
CA ASP A 567 -18.86 -5.97 1.99
C ASP A 567 -19.76 -5.17 2.90
N LEU A 568 -19.20 -4.80 4.04
CA LEU A 568 -19.78 -3.93 5.05
C LEU A 568 -18.92 -2.68 5.16
N THR A 569 -19.57 -1.52 5.10
CA THR A 569 -18.89 -0.21 5.19
C THR A 569 -19.60 0.71 6.18
N ALA A 570 -18.88 1.68 6.72
CA ALA A 570 -19.43 2.70 7.62
C ALA A 570 -18.79 4.07 7.35
N GLY A 571 -19.54 5.15 7.62
CA GLY A 571 -19.07 6.53 7.42
C GLY A 571 -17.92 6.95 8.32
N GLU A 572 -17.68 6.21 9.41
CA GLU A 572 -16.71 6.56 10.44
C GLU A 572 -15.87 5.32 10.81
N PRO A 573 -14.57 5.47 11.09
CA PRO A 573 -13.71 4.36 11.54
C PRO A 573 -13.60 4.28 13.07
N PHE A 574 -14.32 5.13 13.81
CA PHE A 574 -14.23 5.25 15.27
C PHE A 574 -15.61 5.26 15.92
N LEU A 575 -15.65 4.85 17.19
CA LEU A 575 -16.82 4.95 18.05
C LEU A 575 -16.47 5.82 19.26
N SER A 576 -17.23 6.89 19.48
CA SER A 576 -17.06 7.75 20.66
C SER A 576 -17.63 7.06 21.90
N LEU A 577 -16.81 6.94 22.94
CA LEU A 577 -17.25 6.47 24.26
C LEU A 577 -18.00 7.56 25.03
N ALA A 578 -17.56 8.81 24.88
CA ALA A 578 -18.13 9.96 25.59
C ALA A 578 -19.48 10.41 25.00
N SER A 579 -19.66 10.22 23.69
CA SER A 579 -20.89 10.59 22.97
C SER A 579 -21.15 9.58 21.85
N PRO A 580 -21.54 8.33 22.18
CA PRO A 580 -21.84 7.32 21.17
C PRO A 580 -22.96 7.83 20.27
N GLN A 581 -22.70 7.86 18.96
CA GLN A 581 -23.70 8.22 17.96
C GLN A 581 -24.15 6.95 17.21
N PRO A 582 -25.39 6.90 16.70
CA PRO A 582 -25.81 5.84 15.79
C PRO A 582 -24.90 5.77 14.57
N VAL A 583 -24.35 4.58 14.30
CA VAL A 583 -23.54 4.34 13.11
C VAL A 583 -24.35 3.57 12.08
N ARG A 584 -24.63 4.24 10.96
CA ARG A 584 -25.25 3.59 9.80
C ARG A 584 -24.22 2.76 9.05
N LEU A 585 -24.52 1.48 8.91
CA LEU A 585 -23.74 0.54 8.11
C LEU A 585 -24.36 0.40 6.72
N PHE A 586 -23.53 0.10 5.73
CA PHE A 586 -23.96 -0.23 4.36
C PHE A 586 -23.40 -1.59 3.99
N LEU A 587 -24.29 -2.57 3.89
CA LEU A 587 -24.00 -3.91 3.40
C LEU A 587 -24.30 -3.94 1.90
N ARG A 588 -23.33 -4.38 1.09
CA ARG A 588 -23.51 -4.51 -0.37
C ARG A 588 -23.03 -5.87 -0.86
N SER A 589 -23.77 -6.43 -1.81
CA SER A 589 -23.42 -7.66 -2.52
C SER A 589 -23.79 -7.55 -4.01
N ASP A 590 -23.70 -8.65 -4.74
CA ASP A 590 -24.14 -8.73 -6.13
C ASP A 590 -25.69 -8.58 -6.20
N PRO A 591 -26.24 -7.77 -7.13
CA PRO A 591 -27.69 -7.61 -7.27
C PRO A 591 -28.47 -8.93 -7.49
N ARG A 592 -27.82 -9.95 -8.07
CA ARG A 592 -28.42 -11.29 -8.24
C ARG A 592 -28.67 -12.01 -6.91
N LEU A 593 -28.12 -11.50 -5.82
CA LEU A 593 -28.30 -12.01 -4.46
C LEU A 593 -29.41 -11.26 -3.70
N GLY A 594 -30.21 -10.42 -4.36
CA GLY A 594 -31.40 -9.84 -3.74
C GLY A 594 -32.32 -10.91 -3.15
N GLY A 595 -32.86 -10.65 -1.95
CA GLY A 595 -33.64 -11.61 -1.15
C GLY A 595 -32.79 -12.62 -0.36
N THR A 596 -31.46 -12.61 -0.50
CA THR A 596 -30.58 -13.52 0.27
C THR A 596 -30.53 -13.11 1.74
N PRO A 597 -30.69 -14.05 2.70
CA PRO A 597 -30.53 -13.75 4.12
C PRO A 597 -29.10 -13.38 4.49
N TYR A 598 -28.96 -12.39 5.38
CA TYR A 598 -27.68 -12.00 5.95
C TYR A 598 -27.74 -11.88 7.47
N LEU A 599 -26.58 -12.01 8.10
CA LEU A 599 -26.35 -11.80 9.53
C LEU A 599 -25.05 -11.00 9.71
N ILE A 600 -25.03 -10.02 10.59
CA ILE A 600 -23.81 -9.34 11.02
C ILE A 600 -23.48 -9.78 12.43
N ILE A 601 -22.28 -10.32 12.60
CA ILE A 601 -21.74 -10.71 13.91
C ILE A 601 -20.64 -9.73 14.31
N ALA A 602 -20.38 -9.64 15.61
CA ALA A 602 -19.44 -8.68 16.17
C ALA A 602 -18.56 -9.31 17.26
N SER A 603 -17.33 -8.82 17.43
CA SER A 603 -16.39 -9.25 18.48
C SER A 603 -15.61 -8.06 19.05
N LEU A 604 -15.20 -8.16 20.31
CA LEU A 604 -14.39 -7.15 21.03
C LEU A 604 -12.93 -7.58 21.23
N THR A 605 -12.62 -8.86 21.05
CA THR A 605 -11.28 -9.45 21.28
C THR A 605 -10.40 -9.48 20.05
N GLY A 606 -10.92 -9.10 18.89
CA GLY A 606 -10.10 -8.89 17.71
C GLY A 606 -10.49 -9.72 16.49
N GLN A 607 -9.64 -9.61 15.48
CA GLN A 607 -9.63 -10.50 14.32
C GLN A 607 -8.90 -11.78 14.74
N GLY A 608 -9.66 -12.84 15.03
CA GLY A 608 -9.11 -14.15 15.38
C GLY A 608 -8.58 -14.90 14.17
N PRO A 609 -7.99 -16.11 14.38
CA PRO A 609 -7.59 -16.97 13.28
C PRO A 609 -8.81 -17.27 12.42
N ALA A 610 -8.59 -17.45 11.11
CA ALA A 610 -9.69 -17.76 10.19
C ALA A 610 -10.51 -18.95 10.68
N ILE A 611 -11.81 -18.72 10.89
CA ILE A 611 -12.78 -19.79 11.08
C ILE A 611 -13.22 -20.25 9.68
N PRO A 612 -12.93 -21.49 9.26
CA PRO A 612 -13.38 -21.98 7.97
C PRO A 612 -14.90 -22.14 7.98
N LEU A 613 -15.59 -21.51 7.03
CA LEU A 613 -17.01 -21.73 6.81
C LEU A 613 -17.23 -22.87 5.82
N ALA A 614 -18.44 -23.44 5.79
CA ALA A 614 -18.82 -24.51 4.86
C ALA A 614 -18.62 -24.13 3.37
N SER A 615 -18.67 -22.84 3.05
CA SER A 615 -18.39 -22.33 1.70
C SER A 615 -16.91 -22.34 1.30
N GLY A 616 -16.00 -22.66 2.23
CA GLY A 616 -14.56 -22.47 2.09
C GLY A 616 -14.10 -21.02 2.30
N THR A 617 -15.03 -20.07 2.51
CA THR A 617 -14.68 -18.67 2.81
C THR A 617 -14.21 -18.56 4.27
N PRO A 618 -13.02 -18.00 4.56
CA PRO A 618 -12.60 -17.78 5.93
C PRO A 618 -13.35 -16.62 6.57
N MET A 619 -13.82 -16.81 7.81
CA MET A 619 -14.35 -15.76 8.66
C MET A 619 -13.28 -15.27 9.62
N TRP A 620 -12.95 -13.98 9.54
CA TRP A 620 -11.87 -13.37 10.34
C TRP A 620 -12.42 -12.66 11.56
N LEU A 621 -12.90 -13.44 12.51
CA LEU A 621 -13.45 -12.94 13.77
C LEU A 621 -13.12 -13.94 14.86
N SER A 622 -12.67 -13.47 16.03
CA SER A 622 -12.53 -14.33 17.21
C SER A 622 -13.86 -14.30 17.98
N PRO A 623 -14.63 -15.40 18.04
CA PRO A 623 -15.82 -15.43 18.86
C PRO A 623 -15.43 -15.29 20.33
N ASP A 624 -16.07 -14.36 21.01
CA ASP A 624 -15.86 -14.07 22.42
C ASP A 624 -17.19 -13.85 23.14
N ILE A 625 -17.13 -13.53 24.43
CA ILE A 625 -18.32 -13.21 25.20
C ILE A 625 -19.08 -12.01 24.61
N GLY A 626 -18.36 -11.05 24.01
CA GLY A 626 -18.96 -9.96 23.25
C GLY A 626 -19.82 -10.51 22.11
N THR A 627 -19.30 -11.46 21.35
CA THR A 627 -19.98 -12.11 20.23
C THR A 627 -21.27 -12.79 20.67
N THR A 628 -21.25 -13.53 21.78
CA THR A 628 -22.47 -14.12 22.35
C THR A 628 -23.49 -13.06 22.73
N LEU A 629 -23.07 -11.96 23.37
CA LEU A 629 -23.95 -10.84 23.71
C LEU A 629 -24.52 -10.16 22.45
N PHE A 630 -23.71 -9.90 21.44
CA PHE A 630 -24.15 -9.30 20.18
C PHE A 630 -25.17 -10.18 19.48
N ILE A 631 -24.94 -11.50 19.40
CA ILE A 631 -25.91 -12.45 18.83
C ILE A 631 -27.23 -12.42 19.60
N ALA A 632 -27.20 -12.42 20.94
CA ALA A 632 -28.40 -12.33 21.76
C ALA A 632 -29.17 -11.00 21.60
N MET A 633 -28.49 -9.94 21.16
CA MET A 633 -29.06 -8.62 20.89
C MET A 633 -29.46 -8.41 19.42
N VAL A 634 -29.22 -9.35 18.50
CA VAL A 634 -29.59 -9.17 17.09
C VAL A 634 -31.09 -8.94 16.96
N GLY A 635 -31.48 -7.92 16.20
CA GLY A 635 -32.89 -7.52 16.03
C GLY A 635 -33.46 -6.70 17.19
N THR A 636 -32.67 -6.41 18.23
CA THR A 636 -33.02 -5.43 19.26
C THR A 636 -32.66 -4.01 18.80
N PRO A 637 -33.20 -2.94 19.41
CA PRO A 637 -32.96 -1.57 18.96
C PRO A 637 -31.47 -1.16 18.82
N PRO A 638 -30.52 -1.60 19.67
CA PRO A 638 -29.09 -1.34 19.49
C PRO A 638 -28.47 -1.92 18.20
N LEU A 639 -29.02 -3.02 17.65
CA LEU A 639 -28.49 -3.75 16.49
C LEU A 639 -29.59 -3.92 15.42
N ASP A 640 -30.26 -2.81 15.13
CA ASP A 640 -31.35 -2.74 14.17
C ASP A 640 -30.88 -3.14 12.77
N GLY A 641 -31.55 -4.11 12.14
CA GLY A 641 -31.18 -4.63 10.82
C GLY A 641 -29.88 -5.44 10.78
N PHE A 642 -29.38 -5.99 11.90
CA PHE A 642 -28.20 -6.90 11.86
C PHE A 642 -28.55 -8.31 11.34
N LEU A 643 -29.84 -8.63 11.20
CA LEU A 643 -30.37 -9.81 10.54
C LEU A 643 -31.49 -9.36 9.59
N GLY A 644 -31.45 -9.82 8.35
CA GLY A 644 -32.46 -9.45 7.36
C GLY A 644 -32.24 -10.10 6.00
N LEU A 645 -32.91 -9.56 4.98
CA LEU A 645 -32.74 -9.93 3.58
C LEU A 645 -32.11 -8.77 2.82
N LEU A 646 -31.26 -9.08 1.84
CA LEU A 646 -30.81 -8.07 0.87
C LEU A 646 -31.98 -7.56 0.02
N ASP A 647 -31.98 -6.29 -0.35
CA ASP A 647 -32.96 -5.72 -1.28
C ASP A 647 -32.71 -6.15 -2.74
N GLY A 648 -33.55 -5.70 -3.68
CA GLY A 648 -33.40 -6.06 -5.10
C GLY A 648 -32.11 -5.59 -5.77
N ASN A 649 -31.34 -4.71 -5.11
CA ASN A 649 -30.03 -4.25 -5.55
C ASN A 649 -28.89 -5.02 -4.84
N GLY A 650 -29.20 -6.01 -3.99
CA GLY A 650 -28.21 -6.71 -3.19
C GLY A 650 -27.69 -5.89 -2.02
N GLU A 651 -28.43 -4.88 -1.53
CA GLU A 651 -28.00 -4.00 -0.45
C GLU A 651 -28.81 -4.19 0.85
N ALA A 652 -28.24 -3.78 1.98
CA ALA A 652 -28.96 -3.58 3.24
C ALA A 652 -28.34 -2.44 4.07
N ARG A 653 -29.11 -1.87 5.00
CA ARG A 653 -28.70 -0.70 5.82
C ARG A 653 -28.88 -0.93 7.33
N PRO A 654 -28.06 -1.82 7.94
CA PRO A 654 -28.05 -2.02 9.38
C PRO A 654 -27.66 -0.74 10.14
N ASN A 655 -28.07 -0.62 11.40
CA ASN A 655 -27.78 0.54 12.23
C ASN A 655 -27.30 0.11 13.62
N LEU A 656 -26.09 0.53 13.97
CA LEU A 656 -25.47 0.30 15.27
C LEU A 656 -25.79 1.48 16.20
N LYS A 657 -26.77 1.32 17.09
CA LYS A 657 -27.28 2.37 17.99
C LYS A 657 -26.73 2.21 19.42
N LEU A 658 -25.42 2.42 19.58
CA LEU A 658 -24.77 2.33 20.90
C LEU A 658 -25.17 3.45 21.86
N ASN A 659 -25.79 4.53 21.36
CA ASN A 659 -26.35 5.62 22.16
C ASN A 659 -27.50 5.18 23.08
N LEU A 660 -28.07 4.00 22.84
CA LEU A 660 -29.09 3.41 23.71
C LEU A 660 -28.51 2.71 24.93
N LEU A 661 -27.21 2.42 24.90
CA LEU A 661 -26.46 2.00 26.07
C LEU A 661 -26.07 3.29 26.80
N SER A 662 -26.20 3.32 28.12
CA SER A 662 -25.57 4.37 28.94
C SER A 662 -24.07 4.47 28.59
N GLN A 663 -23.39 5.55 29.03
CA GLN A 663 -21.97 5.79 28.76
C GLN A 663 -21.15 4.49 28.67
N LEU A 664 -20.52 4.27 27.52
CA LEU A 664 -19.79 3.04 27.26
C LEU A 664 -18.63 2.92 28.26
N PRO A 665 -18.35 1.71 28.79
CA PRO A 665 -17.30 1.53 29.79
C PRO A 665 -15.95 2.04 29.29
N SER A 666 -15.22 2.77 30.14
CA SER A 666 -13.87 3.28 29.81
C SER A 666 -12.84 2.18 29.54
N VAL A 667 -13.11 0.94 29.98
CA VAL A 667 -12.27 -0.24 29.63
C VAL A 667 -12.26 -0.53 28.13
N LEU A 668 -13.24 -0.03 27.37
CA LEU A 668 -13.26 -0.13 25.91
C LEU A 668 -12.33 0.87 25.25
N LEU A 669 -11.79 1.86 25.96
CA LEU A 669 -10.90 2.86 25.37
C LEU A 669 -9.71 2.18 24.67
N ASN A 670 -9.48 2.55 23.41
CA ASN A 670 -8.48 1.97 22.53
C ASN A 670 -8.69 0.49 22.18
N LYS A 671 -9.83 -0.12 22.53
CA LYS A 671 -10.23 -1.41 22.01
C LYS A 671 -10.96 -1.26 20.68
N SER A 672 -11.05 -2.37 19.97
CA SER A 672 -11.65 -2.43 18.64
C SER A 672 -12.91 -3.30 18.65
N LEU A 673 -13.99 -2.79 18.06
CA LEU A 673 -15.18 -3.56 17.69
C LEU A 673 -15.01 -4.04 16.25
N HIS A 674 -15.02 -5.35 16.05
CA HIS A 674 -14.92 -5.94 14.72
C HIS A 674 -16.28 -6.50 14.31
N LEU A 675 -16.79 -6.11 13.14
CA LEU A 675 -18.03 -6.59 12.55
C LEU A 675 -17.73 -7.41 11.30
N VAL A 676 -18.36 -8.57 11.16
CA VAL A 676 -18.26 -9.40 9.95
C VAL A 676 -19.66 -9.68 9.40
N PRO A 677 -19.94 -9.32 8.13
CA PRO A 677 -21.17 -9.74 7.48
C PRO A 677 -21.07 -11.19 7.02
N LEU A 678 -22.14 -11.95 7.25
CA LEU A 678 -22.35 -13.31 6.80
C LEU A 678 -23.54 -13.33 5.83
N LEU A 679 -23.38 -14.00 4.70
CA LEU A 679 -24.42 -14.17 3.69
C LEU A 679 -24.73 -15.65 3.51
N LEU A 680 -26.00 -16.06 3.63
CA LEU A 680 -26.43 -17.45 3.47
C LEU A 680 -26.87 -17.71 2.04
N ARG A 681 -26.00 -18.35 1.23
CA ARG A 681 -26.34 -18.73 -0.14
C ARG A 681 -26.93 -20.14 -0.18
N PRO A 682 -28.09 -20.36 -0.83
CA PRO A 682 -28.76 -21.66 -0.83
C PRO A 682 -27.89 -22.83 -1.32
N SER A 683 -27.01 -22.60 -2.31
CA SER A 683 -26.20 -23.65 -2.93
C SER A 683 -24.79 -23.80 -2.35
N THR A 684 -24.25 -22.78 -1.68
CA THR A 684 -22.85 -22.74 -1.26
C THR A 684 -22.65 -22.45 0.23
N GLY A 685 -23.73 -22.29 1.00
CA GLY A 685 -23.69 -22.08 2.44
C GLY A 685 -23.33 -20.66 2.86
N LEU A 686 -22.75 -20.51 4.05
CA LEU A 686 -22.39 -19.22 4.64
C LEU A 686 -21.10 -18.67 4.04
N HIS A 687 -21.14 -17.42 3.56
CA HIS A 687 -19.99 -16.65 3.09
C HIS A 687 -19.73 -15.45 4.01
N ALA A 688 -18.49 -15.26 4.44
CA ALA A 688 -18.08 -14.07 5.18
C ALA A 688 -17.57 -12.97 4.24
N GLY A 689 -17.87 -11.71 4.58
CA GLY A 689 -17.21 -10.55 4.00
C GLY A 689 -15.94 -10.15 4.77
N ALA A 690 -15.31 -9.06 4.33
CA ALA A 690 -14.19 -8.47 5.07
C ALA A 690 -14.66 -7.94 6.44
N PRO A 691 -13.86 -8.10 7.51
CA PRO A 691 -14.17 -7.48 8.78
C PRO A 691 -14.08 -5.96 8.66
N LEU A 692 -15.08 -5.28 9.21
CA LEU A 692 -15.09 -3.84 9.47
C LEU A 692 -14.66 -3.62 10.92
N SER A 693 -13.68 -2.76 11.17
CA SER A 693 -13.21 -2.48 12.53
C SER A 693 -13.51 -1.04 12.91
N PHE A 694 -13.97 -0.84 14.15
CA PHE A 694 -14.11 0.46 14.79
C PHE A 694 -13.23 0.51 16.02
N ARG A 695 -12.41 1.55 16.16
CA ARG A 695 -11.69 1.80 17.42
C ARG A 695 -12.50 2.72 18.33
N PHE A 696 -12.64 2.32 19.58
CA PHE A 696 -13.29 3.14 20.61
C PHE A 696 -12.37 4.29 21.06
N ARG A 697 -12.94 5.49 21.17
CA ARG A 697 -12.23 6.73 21.52
C ARG A 697 -12.91 7.53 22.62
#